data_AF-A0A957H0I5-F1
#
_entry.id   AF-A0A957H0I5-F1
#
_cell.length_a   1.000
_cell.length_b   1.000
_cell.length_c   1.000
_cell.angle_alpha   90.00
_cell.angle_beta   90.00
_cell.angle_gamma   90.00
#
_symmetry.space_group_name_H-M   'P 1'
#
loop_
_entity.id
_entity.type
_entity.pdbx_description
1 polymer ?
#
loop_
_entity_poly.entity_id
_entity_poly.type
_entity_poly.pdbx_seq_one_letter_code
_entity_poly.pdbx_strand_id
1 'polypeptide(L)'
;MPKSVDIILTGFVVTMDEGFALYPAGAVAITGNSIIAVGPAEQITTEYEAAERHDYPNKVIMPGLVNAHTHVPMTLFRGLNDDLRLDVWLGYLMPLEREFVNPEFVKLGTEIACAEMIRSGVTTFADMYYYESDIAEATAVAGMRALLGQSLLVFPTPDSENYEDGLTYCRRFIEKWQGHELIQPAVAPHAWYTATPELLRACADLARAFDVPLHTHVSETAFEVSNCRSENGMPVVPWIDKHGLLETRLLCAHCVHIDQGEMKRLRKAGAGIAHCPTSNLKLASGFAQLGNMLDVGLNVGVGTDGPASNNDLDMFEEMRLAAVMSKAVSNDPTVVPARQALELATISGARAVHLGHLTGSLEAGKRADLIVVEMNGVHNWPQFHSNPDAVYSRLIYASKSTDVAHVMCNGSWLMQDRQLLTLDEPRALAAAAEVAARIDAFVQERESSPYQKLVMLAGVQRMESYEIQIKVPLADDKAILEALENEQWEVIKQTHYKQYDHYLHFDGHDPDAARLRFREDTMANAKGELTGSRTRLTLIGETDRDELANAVMLSRSRFLASATNSLRFYREYFDPATETVVQKERRRWRILFEDTEFALNLDRVLEPALPGYFLEVKARTWSRTDAIRKSEMVAELLERLGVSPTLAEKREYVELATAPQ
;
A
#
# COMPACT_ATOMS: atom_id res chain seq x y z
N MET A 1 -45.20 24.71 -28.84
CA MET A 1 -45.29 24.58 -27.38
C MET A 1 -43.94 24.10 -26.90
N PRO A 2 -43.42 24.62 -25.77
CA PRO A 2 -42.18 24.13 -25.20
C PRO A 2 -42.28 22.63 -24.88
N LYS A 3 -41.16 21.91 -24.96
CA LYS A 3 -41.08 20.50 -24.58
C LYS A 3 -40.98 20.40 -23.06
N SER A 4 -41.70 19.45 -22.44
CA SER A 4 -41.64 19.27 -20.99
C SER A 4 -40.34 18.57 -20.57
N VAL A 5 -39.73 19.05 -19.49
CA VAL A 5 -38.58 18.46 -18.79
C VAL A 5 -38.84 18.49 -17.28
N ASP A 6 -38.02 17.79 -16.49
CA ASP A 6 -38.23 17.73 -15.04
C ASP A 6 -37.60 18.94 -14.35
N ILE A 7 -36.33 19.23 -14.66
CA ILE A 7 -35.54 20.28 -14.02
C ILE A 7 -34.89 21.18 -15.08
N ILE A 8 -34.92 22.50 -14.87
CA ILE A 8 -34.02 23.46 -15.53
C ILE A 8 -33.17 24.17 -14.47
N LEU A 9 -31.85 24.12 -14.67
CA LEU A 9 -30.87 24.88 -13.89
C LEU A 9 -30.35 26.05 -14.72
N THR A 10 -30.31 27.26 -14.17
CA THR A 10 -29.72 28.45 -14.82
C THR A 10 -28.52 28.98 -14.04
N GLY A 11 -27.46 29.42 -14.73
CA GLY A 11 -26.22 29.91 -14.13
C GLY A 11 -25.09 30.09 -15.15
N PHE A 12 -23.85 30.22 -14.69
CA PHE A 12 -22.69 30.13 -15.59
C PHE A 12 -22.42 28.65 -15.87
N VAL A 13 -22.69 28.16 -17.07
CA VAL A 13 -22.48 26.75 -17.42
C VAL A 13 -21.10 26.55 -18.03
N VAL A 14 -20.31 25.65 -17.44
CA VAL A 14 -19.04 25.13 -17.95
C VAL A 14 -19.29 23.70 -18.39
N THR A 15 -19.27 23.42 -19.69
CA THR A 15 -19.74 22.11 -20.21
C THR A 15 -18.72 20.99 -20.10
N MET A 16 -17.44 21.30 -20.33
CA MET A 16 -16.38 20.31 -20.58
C MET A 16 -16.69 19.35 -21.75
N ASP A 17 -17.51 19.81 -22.71
CA ASP A 17 -17.70 19.12 -23.99
C ASP A 17 -16.43 19.18 -24.86
N GLU A 18 -16.45 18.53 -26.03
CA GLU A 18 -15.30 18.54 -26.97
C GLU A 18 -14.85 19.96 -27.37
N GLY A 19 -15.79 20.92 -27.40
CA GLY A 19 -15.52 22.32 -27.74
C GLY A 19 -15.19 23.23 -26.55
N PHE A 20 -15.24 22.71 -25.33
CA PHE A 20 -15.18 23.48 -24.08
C PHE A 20 -16.16 24.67 -24.06
N ALA A 21 -17.40 24.45 -24.49
CA ALA A 21 -18.41 25.50 -24.54
C ALA A 21 -18.67 26.12 -23.16
N LEU A 22 -18.74 27.45 -23.12
CA LEU A 22 -19.05 28.24 -21.93
C LEU A 22 -20.30 29.07 -22.17
N TYR A 23 -21.25 29.03 -21.25
CA TYR A 23 -22.47 29.84 -21.30
C TYR A 23 -22.57 30.69 -20.03
N PRO A 24 -22.10 31.96 -20.05
CA PRO A 24 -22.18 32.86 -18.88
C PRO A 24 -23.60 33.08 -18.36
N ALA A 25 -24.58 33.08 -19.27
CA ALA A 25 -26.01 33.01 -18.98
C ALA A 25 -26.57 31.72 -19.59
N GLY A 26 -26.18 30.59 -19.01
CA GLY A 26 -26.48 29.26 -19.52
C GLY A 26 -27.60 28.56 -18.76
N ALA A 27 -28.06 27.46 -19.33
CA ALA A 27 -28.98 26.54 -18.69
C ALA A 27 -28.70 25.08 -19.05
N VAL A 28 -29.11 24.20 -18.14
CA VAL A 28 -29.11 22.73 -18.30
C VAL A 28 -30.54 22.24 -18.08
N ALA A 29 -31.08 21.51 -19.05
CA ALA A 29 -32.41 20.88 -18.96
C ALA A 29 -32.27 19.37 -18.75
N ILE A 30 -33.01 18.81 -17.79
CA ILE A 30 -32.86 17.42 -17.31
C ILE A 30 -34.22 16.72 -17.29
N THR A 31 -34.24 15.46 -17.73
CA THR A 31 -35.39 14.55 -17.58
C THR A 31 -34.91 13.21 -17.04
N GLY A 32 -35.52 12.77 -15.94
CA GLY A 32 -35.09 11.64 -15.14
C GLY A 32 -33.62 11.78 -14.77
N ASN A 33 -32.80 10.85 -15.25
CA ASN A 33 -31.38 10.80 -14.98
C ASN A 33 -30.51 11.44 -16.07
N SER A 34 -31.09 12.04 -17.11
CA SER A 34 -30.37 12.42 -18.32
C SER A 34 -30.46 13.91 -18.64
N ILE A 35 -29.34 14.46 -19.11
CA ILE A 35 -29.26 15.81 -19.67
C ILE A 35 -29.92 15.78 -21.06
N ILE A 36 -30.90 16.65 -21.27
CA ILE A 36 -31.66 16.73 -22.53
C ILE A 36 -31.12 17.87 -23.41
N ALA A 37 -30.72 18.98 -22.81
CA ALA A 37 -30.15 20.11 -23.53
C ALA A 37 -29.27 20.97 -22.62
N VAL A 38 -28.24 21.58 -23.22
CA VAL A 38 -27.36 22.56 -22.59
C VAL A 38 -27.14 23.70 -23.57
N GLY A 39 -27.20 24.94 -23.10
CA GLY A 39 -27.06 26.09 -23.99
C GLY A 39 -27.34 27.42 -23.31
N PRO A 40 -27.50 28.51 -24.09
CA PRO A 40 -27.93 29.80 -23.57
C PRO A 40 -29.29 29.69 -22.86
N ALA A 41 -29.42 30.31 -21.69
CA ALA A 41 -30.61 30.20 -20.85
C ALA A 41 -31.89 30.64 -21.57
N GLU A 42 -31.82 31.72 -22.36
CA GLU A 42 -32.95 32.22 -23.15
C GLU A 42 -33.45 31.18 -24.17
N GLN A 43 -32.53 30.47 -24.83
CA GLN A 43 -32.88 29.43 -25.78
C GLN A 43 -33.53 28.24 -25.06
N ILE A 44 -32.89 27.73 -24.02
CA ILE A 44 -33.38 26.56 -23.27
C ILE A 44 -34.76 26.84 -22.66
N THR A 45 -34.96 28.02 -22.05
CA THR A 45 -36.23 28.38 -21.40
C THR A 45 -37.35 28.71 -22.39
N THR A 46 -37.02 28.97 -23.67
CA THR A 46 -38.01 29.09 -24.76
C THR A 46 -38.38 27.73 -25.33
N GLU A 47 -37.42 26.83 -25.48
CA GLU A 47 -37.61 25.50 -26.06
C GLU A 47 -38.22 24.49 -25.08
N TYR A 48 -37.97 24.66 -23.77
CA TYR A 48 -38.33 23.70 -22.73
C TYR A 48 -39.09 24.36 -21.55
N GLU A 49 -40.01 23.60 -20.96
CA GLU A 49 -40.76 23.96 -19.76
C GLU A 49 -40.52 22.90 -18.68
N ALA A 50 -39.98 23.33 -17.53
CA ALA A 50 -39.62 22.44 -16.42
C ALA A 50 -40.64 22.47 -15.28
N ALA A 51 -40.81 21.31 -14.62
CA ALA A 51 -41.55 21.22 -13.36
C ALA A 51 -40.83 21.96 -12.23
N GLU A 52 -39.50 21.87 -12.18
CA GLU A 52 -38.64 22.54 -11.22
C GLU A 52 -37.64 23.47 -11.93
N ARG A 53 -37.46 24.68 -11.37
CA ARG A 53 -36.51 25.66 -11.88
C ARG A 53 -35.62 26.14 -10.74
N HIS A 54 -34.31 26.03 -10.92
CA HIS A 54 -33.33 26.56 -10.00
C HIS A 54 -32.46 27.59 -10.70
N ASP A 55 -32.35 28.77 -10.09
CA ASP A 55 -31.51 29.85 -10.60
C ASP A 55 -30.33 30.09 -9.66
N TYR A 56 -29.12 30.04 -10.23
CA TYR A 56 -27.85 30.16 -9.53
C TYR A 56 -27.04 31.35 -10.07
N PRO A 57 -27.50 32.59 -9.88
CA PRO A 57 -26.78 33.77 -10.34
C PRO A 57 -25.40 33.83 -9.68
N ASN A 58 -24.36 34.09 -10.47
CA ASN A 58 -22.96 34.15 -10.02
C ASN A 58 -22.37 32.83 -9.49
N LYS A 59 -23.02 31.68 -9.76
CA LYS A 59 -22.44 30.35 -9.52
C LYS A 59 -22.12 29.65 -10.83
N VAL A 60 -21.21 28.69 -10.77
CA VAL A 60 -20.84 27.85 -11.91
C VAL A 60 -21.57 26.51 -11.81
N ILE A 61 -22.24 26.11 -12.89
CA ILE A 61 -22.76 24.76 -13.10
C ILE A 61 -21.76 24.03 -13.98
N MET A 62 -21.24 22.90 -13.53
CA MET A 62 -20.24 22.11 -14.25
C MET A 62 -20.45 20.61 -14.01
N PRO A 63 -19.84 19.70 -14.80
CA PRO A 63 -19.89 18.28 -14.52
C PRO A 63 -19.39 17.99 -13.11
N GLY A 64 -19.96 16.96 -12.49
CA GLY A 64 -19.43 16.48 -11.22
C GLY A 64 -18.01 15.94 -11.39
N LEU A 65 -17.23 16.03 -10.32
CA LEU A 65 -15.84 15.59 -10.34
C LEU A 65 -15.78 14.05 -10.37
N VAL A 66 -14.75 13.54 -11.05
CA VAL A 66 -14.42 12.12 -11.18
C VAL A 66 -13.12 11.86 -10.43
N ASN A 67 -13.21 11.17 -9.29
CA ASN A 67 -12.04 10.70 -8.55
C ASN A 67 -11.57 9.37 -9.13
N ALA A 68 -10.48 9.37 -9.89
CA ALA A 68 -10.08 8.23 -10.71
C ALA A 68 -9.42 7.08 -9.93
N HIS A 69 -9.14 7.23 -8.63
CA HIS A 69 -8.56 6.17 -7.81
C HIS A 69 -8.69 6.47 -6.30
N THR A 70 -9.25 5.54 -5.54
CA THR A 70 -9.47 5.61 -4.09
C THR A 70 -9.32 4.24 -3.41
N HIS A 71 -9.24 4.28 -2.08
CA HIS A 71 -9.50 3.16 -1.17
C HIS A 71 -10.48 3.62 -0.06
N VAL A 72 -11.78 3.69 -0.37
CA VAL A 72 -12.75 4.45 0.43
C VAL A 72 -12.89 4.00 1.88
N PRO A 73 -12.78 2.70 2.24
CA PRO A 73 -12.90 2.31 3.66
C PRO A 73 -11.73 2.76 4.53
N MET A 74 -10.60 3.14 3.92
CA MET A 74 -9.43 3.64 4.65
C MET A 74 -9.66 5.02 5.29
N THR A 75 -10.83 5.65 5.10
CA THR A 75 -11.28 6.78 5.92
C THR A 75 -11.18 6.48 7.42
N LEU A 76 -11.42 5.23 7.82
CA LEU A 76 -11.33 4.77 9.21
C LEU A 76 -9.88 4.57 9.70
N PHE A 77 -8.89 4.63 8.80
CA PHE A 77 -7.46 4.62 9.12
C PHE A 77 -6.79 5.99 8.93
N ARG A 78 -7.58 7.05 8.68
CA ARG A 78 -7.06 8.40 8.39
C ARG A 78 -6.16 8.90 9.53
N GLY A 79 -4.94 9.30 9.16
CA GLY A 79 -3.97 9.91 10.08
C GLY A 79 -3.40 8.95 11.14
N LEU A 80 -3.53 7.63 10.95
CA LEU A 80 -3.09 6.66 11.94
C LEU A 80 -1.56 6.51 11.98
N ASN A 81 -0.91 6.34 10.82
CA ASN A 81 0.53 6.15 10.71
C ASN A 81 1.07 6.94 9.50
N ASP A 82 1.55 8.16 9.74
CA ASP A 82 2.12 9.05 8.72
C ASP A 82 3.66 9.01 8.71
N ASP A 83 4.28 9.64 7.71
CA ASP A 83 5.74 9.82 7.59
C ASP A 83 6.57 8.52 7.48
N LEU A 84 5.97 7.47 6.92
CA LEU A 84 6.60 6.17 6.65
C LEU A 84 6.75 5.93 5.15
N ARG A 85 7.76 5.14 4.76
CA ARG A 85 7.88 4.63 3.38
C ARG A 85 6.78 3.62 3.09
N LEU A 86 6.35 3.51 1.83
CA LEU A 86 5.26 2.62 1.40
C LEU A 86 5.38 1.19 1.96
N ASP A 87 6.57 0.59 1.91
CA ASP A 87 6.76 -0.78 2.40
C ASP A 87 6.57 -0.90 3.93
N VAL A 88 7.07 0.07 4.70
CA VAL A 88 6.89 0.12 6.16
C VAL A 88 5.43 0.44 6.53
N TRP A 89 4.82 1.39 5.83
CA TRP A 89 3.43 1.78 6.00
C TRP A 89 2.45 0.61 5.74
N LEU A 90 2.66 -0.16 4.67
CA LEU A 90 1.90 -1.40 4.41
C LEU A 90 2.12 -2.45 5.51
N GLY A 91 3.32 -2.53 6.08
CA GLY A 91 3.60 -3.37 7.25
C GLY A 91 2.81 -2.96 8.50
N TYR A 92 2.41 -1.70 8.61
CA TYR A 92 1.51 -1.20 9.64
C TYR A 92 0.04 -1.49 9.32
N LEU A 93 -0.39 -1.18 8.09
CA LEU A 93 -1.78 -1.27 7.69
C LEU A 93 -2.29 -2.69 7.44
N MET A 94 -1.56 -3.55 6.72
CA MET A 94 -2.09 -4.88 6.39
C MET A 94 -2.49 -5.71 7.63
N PRO A 95 -1.74 -5.68 8.76
CA PRO A 95 -2.21 -6.31 10.01
C PRO A 95 -3.50 -5.68 10.57
N LEU A 96 -3.64 -4.36 10.49
CA LEU A 96 -4.86 -3.67 10.93
C LEU A 96 -6.04 -4.01 10.02
N GLU A 97 -5.82 -4.08 8.71
CA GLU A 97 -6.84 -4.50 7.75
C GLU A 97 -7.33 -5.91 8.07
N ARG A 98 -6.41 -6.85 8.32
CA ARG A 98 -6.77 -8.23 8.68
C ARG A 98 -7.59 -8.35 9.95
N GLU A 99 -7.33 -7.47 10.93
CA GLU A 99 -8.05 -7.49 12.21
C GLU A 99 -9.41 -6.79 12.15
N PHE A 100 -9.48 -5.64 11.49
CA PHE A 100 -10.64 -4.74 11.57
C PHE A 100 -11.53 -4.73 10.34
N VAL A 101 -11.01 -5.05 9.14
CA VAL A 101 -11.79 -4.97 7.90
C VAL A 101 -12.73 -6.15 7.81
N ASN A 102 -14.02 -5.82 7.83
CA ASN A 102 -15.16 -6.73 7.68
C ASN A 102 -16.29 -5.96 6.96
N PRO A 103 -17.41 -6.60 6.61
CA PRO A 103 -18.53 -5.94 5.93
C PRO A 103 -19.04 -4.66 6.62
N GLU A 104 -19.13 -4.65 7.95
CA GLU A 104 -19.57 -3.47 8.71
C GLU A 104 -18.56 -2.33 8.63
N PHE A 105 -17.26 -2.64 8.73
CA PHE A 105 -16.17 -1.66 8.60
C PHE A 105 -16.17 -1.00 7.23
N VAL A 106 -16.27 -1.80 6.15
CA VAL A 106 -16.22 -1.24 4.79
C VAL A 106 -17.45 -0.39 4.48
N LYS A 107 -18.64 -0.77 4.98
CA LYS A 107 -19.86 0.03 4.82
C LYS A 107 -19.74 1.38 5.53
N LEU A 108 -19.31 1.37 6.78
CA LEU A 108 -19.12 2.59 7.56
C LEU A 108 -18.06 3.52 6.94
N GLY A 109 -16.90 2.98 6.57
CA GLY A 109 -15.84 3.75 5.94
C GLY A 109 -16.27 4.34 4.58
N THR A 110 -17.05 3.58 3.81
CA THR A 110 -17.64 4.05 2.53
C THR A 110 -18.66 5.15 2.76
N GLU A 111 -19.54 5.05 3.77
CA GLU A 111 -20.50 6.12 4.10
C GLU A 111 -19.80 7.44 4.39
N ILE A 112 -18.70 7.40 5.14
CA ILE A 112 -17.88 8.58 5.47
C ILE A 112 -17.19 9.13 4.23
N ALA A 113 -16.59 8.26 3.42
CA ALA A 113 -15.94 8.66 2.19
C ALA A 113 -16.92 9.31 1.21
N CYS A 114 -18.10 8.72 1.02
CA CYS A 114 -19.16 9.27 0.18
C CYS A 114 -19.64 10.63 0.71
N ALA A 115 -19.82 10.79 2.03
CA ALA A 115 -20.19 12.08 2.61
C ALA A 115 -19.15 13.17 2.29
N GLU A 116 -17.86 12.88 2.49
CA GLU A 116 -16.76 13.81 2.18
C GLU A 116 -16.69 14.13 0.68
N MET A 117 -16.76 13.10 -0.17
CA MET A 117 -16.72 13.22 -1.63
C MET A 117 -17.91 14.02 -2.18
N ILE A 118 -19.13 13.79 -1.67
CA ILE A 118 -20.30 14.60 -2.05
C ILE A 118 -20.07 16.05 -1.62
N ARG A 119 -19.54 16.29 -0.41
CA ARG A 119 -19.23 17.66 0.04
C ARG A 119 -18.18 18.35 -0.83
N SER A 120 -17.23 17.61 -1.40
CA SER A 120 -16.18 18.14 -2.28
C SER A 120 -16.55 18.16 -3.77
N GLY A 121 -17.77 17.76 -4.13
CA GLY A 121 -18.27 17.85 -5.51
C GLY A 121 -17.95 16.65 -6.40
N VAL A 122 -17.52 15.53 -5.81
CA VAL A 122 -17.35 14.26 -6.52
C VAL A 122 -18.71 13.62 -6.74
N THR A 123 -18.92 13.11 -7.95
CA THR A 123 -20.14 12.34 -8.32
C THR A 123 -19.80 10.93 -8.77
N THR A 124 -18.57 10.73 -9.25
CA THR A 124 -18.05 9.43 -9.69
C THR A 124 -16.70 9.18 -9.03
N PHE A 125 -16.48 7.97 -8.52
CA PHE A 125 -15.15 7.54 -8.08
C PHE A 125 -14.78 6.15 -8.61
N ALA A 126 -13.49 5.81 -8.61
CA ALA A 126 -13.02 4.47 -8.88
C ALA A 126 -12.31 3.93 -7.64
N ASP A 127 -12.89 2.90 -7.03
CA ASP A 127 -12.37 2.27 -5.84
C ASP A 127 -11.66 0.95 -6.14
N MET A 128 -10.83 0.56 -5.20
CA MET A 128 -10.15 -0.71 -5.19
C MET A 128 -9.96 -1.19 -3.76
N TYR A 129 -10.84 -2.04 -3.26
CA TYR A 129 -10.71 -2.55 -1.90
C TYR A 129 -11.24 -3.97 -1.74
N TYR A 130 -11.41 -4.41 -0.50
CA TYR A 130 -12.01 -5.68 -0.12
C TYR A 130 -13.52 -5.53 0.10
N TYR A 131 -14.25 -6.64 0.05
CA TYR A 131 -15.71 -6.66 0.25
C TYR A 131 -16.45 -5.67 -0.68
N GLU A 132 -16.08 -5.60 -1.96
CA GLU A 132 -16.64 -4.60 -2.89
C GLU A 132 -18.15 -4.71 -3.09
N SER A 133 -18.75 -5.87 -2.83
CA SER A 133 -20.21 -5.94 -2.84
C SER A 133 -20.85 -5.11 -1.73
N ASP A 134 -20.21 -4.98 -0.57
CA ASP A 134 -20.72 -4.21 0.57
C ASP A 134 -20.45 -2.71 0.37
N ILE A 135 -19.30 -2.37 -0.23
CA ILE A 135 -18.97 -1.00 -0.70
C ILE A 135 -19.98 -0.55 -1.76
N ALA A 136 -20.32 -1.41 -2.71
CA ALA A 136 -21.34 -1.14 -3.72
C ALA A 136 -22.73 -0.85 -3.12
N GLU A 137 -23.13 -1.56 -2.05
CA GLU A 137 -24.38 -1.28 -1.34
C GLU A 137 -24.37 0.11 -0.72
N ALA A 138 -23.33 0.44 0.05
CA ALA A 138 -23.19 1.76 0.69
C ALA A 138 -23.10 2.89 -0.34
N THR A 139 -22.39 2.67 -1.44
CA THR A 139 -22.26 3.63 -2.55
C THR A 139 -23.59 3.89 -3.25
N ALA A 140 -24.34 2.83 -3.55
CA ALA A 140 -25.66 2.96 -4.17
C ALA A 140 -26.66 3.67 -3.25
N VAL A 141 -26.60 3.42 -1.94
CA VAL A 141 -27.40 4.14 -0.93
C VAL A 141 -27.02 5.62 -0.86
N ALA A 142 -25.73 5.94 -0.93
CA ALA A 142 -25.26 7.33 -1.00
C ALA A 142 -25.73 8.05 -2.28
N GLY A 143 -26.08 7.29 -3.33
CA GLY A 143 -26.52 7.81 -4.63
C GLY A 143 -25.36 8.18 -5.57
N MET A 144 -24.13 7.75 -5.26
CA MET A 144 -22.94 8.05 -6.06
C MET A 144 -22.70 6.99 -7.14
N ARG A 145 -22.03 7.41 -8.23
CA ARG A 145 -21.55 6.51 -9.28
C ARG A 145 -20.17 5.97 -8.90
N ALA A 146 -19.90 4.70 -9.17
CA ALA A 146 -18.56 4.17 -8.94
C ALA A 146 -18.15 3.05 -9.90
N LEU A 147 -16.86 3.03 -10.22
CA LEU A 147 -16.16 1.83 -10.71
C LEU A 147 -15.54 1.14 -9.49
N LEU A 148 -15.94 -0.08 -9.19
CA LEU A 148 -15.59 -0.76 -7.94
C LEU A 148 -14.79 -2.02 -8.24
N GLY A 149 -13.52 -2.05 -7.85
CA GLY A 149 -12.55 -3.06 -8.22
C GLY A 149 -12.24 -4.04 -7.09
N GLN A 150 -12.71 -5.28 -7.19
CA GLN A 150 -12.45 -6.28 -6.15
C GLN A 150 -10.96 -6.63 -6.09
N SER A 151 -10.33 -6.28 -4.97
CA SER A 151 -8.90 -6.48 -4.74
C SER A 151 -8.55 -7.96 -4.67
N LEU A 152 -7.49 -8.35 -5.39
CA LEU A 152 -6.98 -9.72 -5.48
C LEU A 152 -5.48 -9.74 -5.25
N LEU A 153 -5.03 -10.56 -4.29
CA LEU A 153 -3.64 -10.71 -3.88
C LEU A 153 -3.30 -12.19 -3.74
N VAL A 154 -2.02 -12.53 -3.90
CA VAL A 154 -1.52 -13.93 -3.76
C VAL A 154 -1.61 -14.45 -2.32
N PHE A 155 -1.63 -13.55 -1.32
CA PHE A 155 -1.70 -13.88 0.09
C PHE A 155 -3.12 -13.63 0.65
N PRO A 156 -3.48 -14.20 1.81
CA PRO A 156 -4.81 -14.05 2.39
C PRO A 156 -5.20 -12.57 2.60
N THR A 157 -6.46 -12.27 2.26
CA THR A 157 -7.10 -10.94 2.39
C THR A 157 -8.25 -11.03 3.40
N PRO A 158 -8.77 -9.90 3.91
CA PRO A 158 -9.90 -9.92 4.86
C PRO A 158 -11.11 -10.73 4.38
N ASP A 159 -11.38 -10.71 3.07
CA ASP A 159 -12.54 -11.35 2.45
C ASP A 159 -12.25 -12.71 1.80
N SER A 160 -11.00 -13.20 1.82
CA SER A 160 -10.63 -14.47 1.17
C SER A 160 -9.36 -15.10 1.76
N GLU A 161 -9.40 -16.41 2.02
CA GLU A 161 -8.24 -17.15 2.56
C GLU A 161 -7.13 -17.37 1.51
N ASN A 162 -7.49 -17.42 0.23
CA ASN A 162 -6.59 -17.64 -0.90
C ASN A 162 -7.14 -16.90 -2.14
N TYR A 163 -6.32 -16.78 -3.19
CA TYR A 163 -6.71 -16.00 -4.37
C TYR A 163 -7.77 -16.69 -5.23
N GLU A 164 -7.92 -18.02 -5.16
CA GLU A 164 -8.99 -18.76 -5.85
C GLU A 164 -10.38 -18.43 -5.28
N ASP A 165 -10.48 -18.37 -3.95
CA ASP A 165 -11.68 -17.90 -3.25
C ASP A 165 -11.94 -16.42 -3.56
N GLY A 166 -10.89 -15.61 -3.62
CA GLY A 166 -10.97 -14.20 -4.05
C GLY A 166 -11.53 -14.04 -5.46
N LEU A 167 -11.06 -14.84 -6.43
CA LEU A 167 -11.57 -14.84 -7.80
C LEU A 167 -13.06 -15.27 -7.85
N THR A 168 -13.45 -16.21 -7.00
CA THR A 168 -14.85 -16.65 -6.86
C THR A 168 -15.72 -15.54 -6.25
N TYR A 169 -15.22 -14.83 -5.25
CA TYR A 169 -15.88 -13.66 -4.67
C TYR A 169 -16.03 -12.55 -5.72
N CYS A 170 -14.96 -12.22 -6.44
CA CYS A 170 -14.95 -11.22 -7.52
C CYS A 170 -15.98 -11.55 -8.61
N ARG A 171 -16.04 -12.81 -9.06
CA ARG A 171 -17.07 -13.27 -10.00
C ARG A 171 -18.49 -13.01 -9.48
N ARG A 172 -18.80 -13.41 -8.25
CA ARG A 172 -20.13 -13.20 -7.64
C ARG A 172 -20.47 -11.71 -7.52
N PHE A 173 -19.49 -10.90 -7.16
CA PHE A 173 -19.63 -9.45 -7.11
C PHE A 173 -20.00 -8.88 -8.49
N ILE A 174 -19.28 -9.27 -9.55
CA ILE A 174 -19.60 -8.88 -10.92
C ILE A 174 -21.01 -9.33 -11.30
N GLU A 175 -21.36 -10.60 -11.08
CA GLU A 175 -22.68 -11.15 -11.41
C GLU A 175 -23.83 -10.43 -10.70
N LYS A 176 -23.61 -9.94 -9.47
CA LYS A 176 -24.62 -9.20 -8.70
C LYS A 176 -24.81 -7.77 -9.20
N TRP A 177 -23.72 -7.08 -9.54
CA TRP A 177 -23.73 -5.62 -9.78
C TRP A 177 -23.65 -5.21 -11.25
N GLN A 178 -23.33 -6.12 -12.15
CA GLN A 178 -23.28 -5.83 -13.57
C GLN A 178 -24.66 -5.36 -14.07
N GLY A 179 -24.67 -4.22 -14.76
CA GLY A 179 -25.90 -3.60 -15.26
C GLY A 179 -26.63 -2.71 -14.26
N HIS A 180 -26.10 -2.53 -13.04
CA HIS A 180 -26.60 -1.54 -12.10
C HIS A 180 -26.41 -0.10 -12.65
N GLU A 181 -27.33 0.79 -12.35
CA GLU A 181 -27.35 2.17 -12.86
C GLU A 181 -26.14 3.02 -12.44
N LEU A 182 -25.65 2.78 -11.22
CA LEU A 182 -24.59 3.56 -10.58
C LEU A 182 -23.28 2.79 -10.41
N ILE A 183 -23.31 1.46 -10.43
CA ILE A 183 -22.16 0.63 -10.04
C ILE A 183 -21.64 -0.12 -11.26
N GLN A 184 -20.37 0.13 -11.59
CA GLN A 184 -19.61 -0.63 -12.57
C GLN A 184 -18.64 -1.54 -11.83
N PRO A 185 -18.92 -2.86 -11.72
CA PRO A 185 -17.96 -3.77 -11.14
C PRO A 185 -16.70 -3.88 -12.03
N ALA A 186 -15.55 -4.09 -11.40
CA ALA A 186 -14.25 -4.29 -12.01
C ALA A 186 -13.45 -5.38 -11.27
N VAL A 187 -12.46 -5.94 -11.95
CA VAL A 187 -11.48 -6.87 -11.35
C VAL A 187 -10.25 -6.06 -10.94
N ALA A 188 -9.68 -6.28 -9.76
CA ALA A 188 -8.54 -5.48 -9.31
C ALA A 188 -7.38 -6.31 -8.73
N PRO A 189 -6.51 -6.90 -9.56
CA PRO A 189 -5.24 -7.42 -9.03
C PRO A 189 -4.44 -6.27 -8.42
N HIS A 190 -3.96 -6.41 -7.19
CA HIS A 190 -3.35 -5.31 -6.43
C HIS A 190 -2.20 -4.61 -7.18
N ALA A 191 -1.10 -5.32 -7.38
CA ALA A 191 0.06 -4.87 -8.14
C ALA A 191 0.84 -6.10 -8.63
N TRP A 192 1.81 -5.92 -9.52
CA TRP A 192 2.58 -7.05 -10.05
C TRP A 192 3.37 -7.82 -8.97
N TYR A 193 3.84 -7.14 -7.92
CA TYR A 193 4.65 -7.74 -6.85
C TYR A 193 3.82 -8.45 -5.78
N THR A 194 2.49 -8.35 -5.83
CA THR A 194 1.55 -9.07 -4.95
C THR A 194 0.68 -10.05 -5.72
N ALA A 195 1.00 -10.32 -7.00
CA ALA A 195 0.26 -11.22 -7.85
C ALA A 195 1.20 -12.17 -8.60
N THR A 196 0.83 -13.44 -8.67
CA THR A 196 1.54 -14.41 -9.52
C THR A 196 1.18 -14.18 -10.99
N PRO A 197 2.02 -14.65 -11.94
CA PRO A 197 1.66 -14.66 -13.35
C PRO A 197 0.31 -15.35 -13.62
N GLU A 198 0.00 -16.41 -12.88
CA GLU A 198 -1.26 -17.17 -12.96
C GLU A 198 -2.44 -16.32 -12.51
N LEU A 199 -2.32 -15.62 -11.37
CA LEU A 199 -3.35 -14.72 -10.86
C LEU A 199 -3.60 -13.57 -11.84
N LEU A 200 -2.55 -12.93 -12.36
CA LEU A 200 -2.69 -11.84 -13.33
C LEU A 200 -3.46 -12.28 -14.59
N ARG A 201 -3.15 -13.45 -15.15
CA ARG A 201 -3.87 -14.01 -16.29
C ARG A 201 -5.32 -14.34 -15.94
N ALA A 202 -5.57 -14.93 -14.77
CA ALA A 202 -6.92 -15.24 -14.32
C ALA A 202 -7.78 -13.98 -14.14
N CYS A 203 -7.21 -12.89 -13.61
CA CYS A 203 -7.88 -11.59 -13.52
C CYS A 203 -8.21 -11.02 -14.91
N ALA A 204 -7.26 -11.06 -15.84
CA ALA A 204 -7.49 -10.61 -17.22
C ALA A 204 -8.55 -11.45 -17.94
N ASP A 205 -8.53 -12.77 -17.77
CA ASP A 205 -9.53 -13.67 -18.34
C ASP A 205 -10.92 -13.42 -17.75
N LEU A 206 -11.02 -13.19 -16.44
CA LEU A 206 -12.28 -12.85 -15.78
C LEU A 206 -12.84 -11.51 -16.28
N ALA A 207 -12.00 -10.48 -16.36
CA ALA A 207 -12.40 -9.16 -16.85
C ALA A 207 -12.91 -9.22 -18.29
N ARG A 208 -12.24 -9.98 -19.17
CA ARG A 208 -12.68 -10.20 -20.56
C ARG A 208 -13.95 -11.02 -20.65
N ALA A 209 -14.10 -12.06 -19.83
CA ALA A 209 -15.25 -12.95 -19.86
C ALA A 209 -16.57 -12.21 -19.53
N PHE A 210 -16.51 -11.23 -18.63
CA PHE A 210 -17.67 -10.41 -18.25
C PHE A 210 -17.74 -9.06 -18.98
N ASP A 211 -16.75 -8.74 -19.81
CA ASP A 211 -16.56 -7.39 -20.39
C ASP A 211 -16.67 -6.29 -19.31
N VAL A 212 -15.81 -6.38 -18.29
CA VAL A 212 -15.69 -5.38 -17.22
C VAL A 212 -14.28 -4.77 -17.17
N PRO A 213 -14.11 -3.55 -16.61
CA PRO A 213 -12.79 -2.97 -16.43
C PRO A 213 -11.88 -3.77 -15.51
N LEU A 214 -10.58 -3.50 -15.63
CA LEU A 214 -9.55 -3.98 -14.71
C LEU A 214 -8.81 -2.78 -14.10
N HIS A 215 -8.60 -2.77 -12.78
CA HIS A 215 -7.97 -1.67 -12.04
C HIS A 215 -6.74 -2.18 -11.28
N THR A 216 -5.57 -1.56 -11.42
CA THR A 216 -4.34 -2.03 -10.74
C THR A 216 -3.32 -0.91 -10.54
N HIS A 217 -2.45 -1.03 -9.53
CA HIS A 217 -1.33 -0.11 -9.31
C HIS A 217 -0.17 -0.46 -10.25
N VAL A 218 0.43 0.55 -10.89
CA VAL A 218 1.48 0.35 -11.90
C VAL A 218 2.61 1.36 -11.72
N SER A 219 3.84 0.87 -11.51
CA SER A 219 5.06 1.68 -11.51
C SER A 219 4.97 2.89 -10.57
N GLU A 220 4.46 2.66 -9.37
CA GLU A 220 4.29 3.68 -8.35
C GLU A 220 5.65 4.15 -7.81
N THR A 221 6.56 3.21 -7.53
CA THR A 221 7.88 3.53 -6.96
C THR A 221 9.03 3.12 -7.87
N ALA A 222 10.15 3.84 -7.80
CA ALA A 222 11.37 3.45 -8.53
C ALA A 222 11.89 2.07 -8.07
N PHE A 223 11.68 1.75 -6.79
CA PHE A 223 12.04 0.46 -6.21
C PHE A 223 11.25 -0.69 -6.85
N GLU A 224 9.93 -0.54 -6.97
CA GLU A 224 9.05 -1.46 -7.68
C GLU A 224 9.57 -1.73 -9.10
N VAL A 225 9.84 -0.69 -9.89
CA VAL A 225 10.31 -0.85 -11.27
C VAL A 225 11.67 -1.56 -11.32
N SER A 226 12.57 -1.25 -10.39
CA SER A 226 13.88 -1.91 -10.31
C SER A 226 13.77 -3.40 -9.95
N ASN A 227 12.86 -3.76 -9.04
CA ASN A 227 12.62 -5.16 -8.66
C ASN A 227 12.04 -5.94 -9.83
N CYS A 228 11.04 -5.38 -10.52
CA CYS A 228 10.43 -6.02 -11.68
C CYS A 228 11.48 -6.33 -12.75
N ARG A 229 12.38 -5.38 -13.03
CA ARG A 229 13.48 -5.58 -13.98
C ARG A 229 14.45 -6.66 -13.52
N SER A 230 14.77 -6.73 -12.23
CA SER A 230 15.70 -7.72 -11.69
C SER A 230 15.14 -9.13 -11.67
N GLU A 231 13.86 -9.28 -11.31
CA GLU A 231 13.20 -10.57 -11.12
C GLU A 231 12.66 -11.13 -12.43
N ASN A 232 12.14 -10.26 -13.29
CA ASN A 232 11.37 -10.64 -14.47
C ASN A 232 12.04 -10.24 -15.79
N GLY A 233 13.17 -9.52 -15.74
CA GLY A 233 13.92 -9.09 -16.92
C GLY A 233 13.24 -8.00 -17.76
N MET A 234 12.17 -7.38 -17.27
CA MET A 234 11.43 -6.31 -17.96
C MET A 234 10.79 -5.34 -16.96
N PRO A 235 10.48 -4.10 -17.37
CA PRO A 235 9.71 -3.19 -16.52
C PRO A 235 8.23 -3.60 -16.42
N VAL A 236 7.49 -2.87 -15.58
CA VAL A 236 6.15 -3.25 -15.13
C VAL A 236 5.13 -3.23 -16.26
N VAL A 237 5.12 -2.21 -17.13
CA VAL A 237 4.10 -2.15 -18.20
C VAL A 237 4.23 -3.31 -19.19
N PRO A 238 5.43 -3.65 -19.72
CA PRO A 238 5.61 -4.87 -20.51
C PRO A 238 5.29 -6.16 -19.75
N TRP A 239 5.48 -6.20 -18.43
CA TRP A 239 5.14 -7.36 -17.61
C TRP A 239 3.63 -7.61 -17.55
N ILE A 240 2.84 -6.57 -17.26
CA ILE A 240 1.38 -6.69 -17.22
C ILE A 240 0.80 -6.93 -18.63
N ASP A 241 1.41 -6.37 -19.67
CA ASP A 241 1.11 -6.63 -21.09
C ASP A 241 1.27 -8.12 -21.43
N LYS A 242 2.41 -8.71 -21.06
CA LYS A 242 2.70 -10.15 -21.25
C LYS A 242 1.68 -11.06 -20.57
N HIS A 243 0.99 -10.58 -19.53
CA HIS A 243 -0.02 -11.32 -18.80
C HIS A 243 -1.46 -10.95 -19.15
N GLY A 244 -1.66 -10.18 -20.23
CA GLY A 244 -2.97 -9.94 -20.85
C GLY A 244 -3.74 -8.75 -20.27
N LEU A 245 -3.17 -8.00 -19.31
CA LEU A 245 -3.89 -6.87 -18.70
C LEU A 245 -4.14 -5.74 -19.70
N LEU A 246 -3.21 -5.51 -20.65
CA LEU A 246 -3.41 -4.53 -21.74
C LEU A 246 -4.44 -4.98 -22.79
N GLU A 247 -4.97 -6.21 -22.69
CA GLU A 247 -6.07 -6.70 -23.54
C GLU A 247 -7.44 -6.50 -22.89
N THR A 248 -7.51 -5.70 -21.81
CA THR A 248 -8.71 -5.36 -21.05
C THR A 248 -8.99 -3.86 -21.09
N ARG A 249 -10.16 -3.42 -20.60
CA ARG A 249 -10.41 -1.99 -20.28
C ARG A 249 -9.66 -1.63 -19.00
N LEU A 250 -8.37 -1.35 -19.13
CA LEU A 250 -7.45 -1.17 -18.01
C LEU A 250 -7.46 0.26 -17.46
N LEU A 251 -7.43 0.38 -16.13
CA LEU A 251 -7.14 1.59 -15.38
C LEU A 251 -5.87 1.35 -14.54
N CYS A 252 -4.85 2.17 -14.75
CA CYS A 252 -3.57 2.08 -14.05
C CYS A 252 -3.43 3.23 -13.05
N ALA A 253 -3.38 2.91 -11.76
CA ALA A 253 -3.11 3.89 -10.71
C ALA A 253 -1.62 4.26 -10.68
N HIS A 254 -1.35 5.52 -10.29
CA HIS A 254 -0.05 6.15 -10.14
C HIS A 254 0.74 6.41 -11.44
N CYS A 255 1.30 5.36 -12.04
CA CYS A 255 2.17 5.45 -13.23
C CYS A 255 3.32 6.47 -13.09
N VAL A 256 3.93 6.56 -11.91
CA VAL A 256 4.97 7.56 -11.62
C VAL A 256 6.24 7.31 -12.45
N HIS A 257 6.67 6.05 -12.53
CA HIS A 257 7.95 5.63 -13.12
C HIS A 257 7.75 4.83 -14.41
N ILE A 258 7.11 5.45 -15.41
CA ILE A 258 6.99 4.86 -16.76
C ILE A 258 7.81 5.64 -17.79
N ASP A 259 8.39 4.93 -18.76
CA ASP A 259 9.10 5.55 -19.88
C ASP A 259 8.18 5.84 -21.09
N GLN A 260 8.69 6.56 -22.09
CA GLN A 260 7.91 6.94 -23.28
C GLN A 260 7.45 5.72 -24.11
N GLY A 261 8.20 4.62 -24.09
CA GLY A 261 7.82 3.36 -24.74
C GLY A 261 6.65 2.70 -24.03
N GLU A 262 6.66 2.70 -22.70
CA GLU A 262 5.56 2.24 -21.85
C GLU A 262 4.31 3.10 -22.04
N MET A 263 4.44 4.43 -22.05
CA MET A 263 3.32 5.34 -22.34
C MET A 263 2.67 5.04 -23.69
N LYS A 264 3.46 4.79 -24.75
CA LYS A 264 2.93 4.44 -26.08
C LYS A 264 2.21 3.09 -26.09
N ARG A 265 2.66 2.11 -25.28
CA ARG A 265 1.98 0.81 -25.12
C ARG A 265 0.62 0.99 -24.44
N LEU A 266 0.58 1.71 -23.33
CA LEU A 266 -0.65 2.03 -22.61
C LEU A 266 -1.65 2.77 -23.51
N ARG A 267 -1.18 3.74 -24.30
CA ARG A 267 -2.03 4.45 -25.26
C ARG A 267 -2.60 3.52 -26.32
N LYS A 268 -1.78 2.64 -26.89
CA LYS A 268 -2.22 1.69 -27.91
C LYS A 268 -3.28 0.72 -27.36
N ALA A 269 -3.17 0.35 -26.08
CA ALA A 269 -4.14 -0.47 -25.38
C ALA A 269 -5.44 0.29 -25.00
N GLY A 270 -5.44 1.63 -25.09
CA GLY A 270 -6.55 2.45 -24.60
C GLY A 270 -6.67 2.46 -23.08
N ALA A 271 -5.58 2.20 -22.36
CA ALA A 271 -5.56 2.21 -20.90
C ALA A 271 -5.79 3.63 -20.35
N GLY A 272 -6.54 3.72 -19.26
CA GLY A 272 -6.67 4.92 -18.45
C GLY A 272 -5.59 5.00 -17.38
N ILE A 273 -5.24 6.22 -16.97
CA ILE A 273 -4.28 6.49 -15.89
C ILE A 273 -5.00 7.25 -14.79
N ALA A 274 -4.83 6.86 -13.53
CA ALA A 274 -5.22 7.66 -12.38
C ALA A 274 -3.98 8.26 -11.73
N HIS A 275 -3.79 9.56 -11.92
CA HIS A 275 -2.68 10.31 -11.34
C HIS A 275 -3.03 10.77 -9.92
N CYS A 276 -2.32 10.27 -8.91
CA CYS A 276 -2.55 10.58 -7.50
C CYS A 276 -1.45 11.46 -6.90
N PRO A 277 -1.39 12.78 -7.20
CA PRO A 277 -0.23 13.60 -6.87
C PRO A 277 0.05 13.70 -5.36
N THR A 278 -0.95 13.89 -4.49
CA THR A 278 -0.66 14.01 -3.05
C THR A 278 -0.09 12.72 -2.48
N SER A 279 -0.70 11.57 -2.77
CA SER A 279 -0.18 10.26 -2.33
C SER A 279 1.24 10.01 -2.83
N ASN A 280 1.50 10.28 -4.12
CA ASN A 280 2.82 10.11 -4.69
C ASN A 280 3.90 10.96 -4.01
N LEU A 281 3.55 12.18 -3.56
CA LEU A 281 4.45 13.06 -2.84
C LEU A 281 4.59 12.65 -1.36
N LYS A 282 3.48 12.32 -0.69
CA LYS A 282 3.45 11.96 0.73
C LYS A 282 4.25 10.69 1.01
N LEU A 283 4.15 9.69 0.15
CA LEU A 283 4.90 8.43 0.24
C LEU A 283 6.32 8.52 -0.36
N ALA A 284 6.70 9.68 -0.89
CA ALA A 284 7.93 9.89 -1.65
C ALA A 284 8.10 8.90 -2.83
N SER A 285 6.98 8.44 -3.40
CA SER A 285 6.94 7.56 -4.57
C SER A 285 7.56 8.26 -5.78
N GLY A 286 7.31 9.56 -5.97
CA GLY A 286 8.01 10.41 -6.94
C GLY A 286 7.07 11.37 -7.69
N PHE A 287 7.54 11.85 -8.85
CA PHE A 287 6.80 12.79 -9.69
C PHE A 287 6.38 12.13 -11.00
N ALA A 288 5.08 11.89 -11.17
CA ALA A 288 4.57 11.37 -12.44
C ALA A 288 4.79 12.39 -13.57
N GLN A 289 5.19 11.92 -14.75
CA GLN A 289 5.46 12.77 -15.92
C GLN A 289 4.17 13.13 -16.66
N LEU A 290 3.24 13.81 -15.97
CA LEU A 290 1.88 14.10 -16.46
C LEU A 290 1.87 14.81 -17.82
N GLY A 291 2.71 15.83 -18.03
CA GLY A 291 2.82 16.50 -19.32
C GLY A 291 3.15 15.54 -20.47
N ASN A 292 4.13 14.66 -20.28
CA ASN A 292 4.52 13.66 -21.28
C ASN A 292 3.41 12.64 -21.56
N MET A 293 2.66 12.23 -20.52
CA MET A 293 1.52 11.33 -20.67
C MET A 293 0.44 11.96 -21.56
N LEU A 294 0.14 13.24 -21.32
CA LEU A 294 -0.85 14.00 -22.08
C LEU A 294 -0.39 14.25 -23.53
N ASP A 295 0.88 14.58 -23.74
CA ASP A 295 1.46 14.76 -25.09
C ASP A 295 1.43 13.48 -25.93
N VAL A 296 1.61 12.32 -25.30
CA VAL A 296 1.46 11.02 -25.96
C VAL A 296 0.00 10.75 -26.32
N GLY A 297 -0.95 11.36 -25.61
CA GLY A 297 -2.40 11.19 -25.79
C GLY A 297 -2.98 10.08 -24.93
N LEU A 298 -2.45 9.87 -23.71
CA LEU A 298 -3.06 8.98 -22.73
C LEU A 298 -4.33 9.60 -22.14
N ASN A 299 -5.32 8.77 -21.81
CA ASN A 299 -6.46 9.18 -21.02
C ASN A 299 -6.04 9.25 -19.56
N VAL A 300 -5.88 10.46 -19.01
CA VAL A 300 -5.43 10.65 -17.64
C VAL A 300 -6.53 11.30 -16.80
N GLY A 301 -6.88 10.67 -15.69
CA GLY A 301 -7.68 11.22 -14.61
C GLY A 301 -6.81 11.60 -13.41
N VAL A 302 -7.42 12.30 -12.46
CA VAL A 302 -6.81 12.57 -11.15
C VAL A 302 -7.51 11.71 -10.10
N GLY A 303 -6.74 11.12 -9.18
CA GLY A 303 -7.26 10.35 -8.06
C GLY A 303 -6.70 10.85 -6.72
N THR A 304 -7.37 10.56 -5.62
CA THR A 304 -6.90 10.94 -4.28
C THR A 304 -6.05 9.84 -3.63
N ASP A 305 -6.18 8.59 -4.09
CA ASP A 305 -5.78 7.39 -3.33
C ASP A 305 -6.59 7.27 -2.01
N GLY A 306 -6.20 6.39 -1.10
CA GLY A 306 -6.81 6.21 0.22
C GLY A 306 -6.48 7.35 1.20
N PRO A 307 -7.40 7.71 2.12
CA PRO A 307 -7.16 8.73 3.15
C PRO A 307 -6.05 8.40 4.18
N ALA A 308 -5.41 7.24 4.09
CA ALA A 308 -4.25 6.90 4.91
C ALA A 308 -2.92 7.32 4.25
N SER A 309 -2.92 7.66 2.96
CA SER A 309 -1.76 8.13 2.18
C SER A 309 -1.97 9.50 1.53
N ASN A 310 -3.06 10.21 1.82
CA ASN A 310 -3.35 11.55 1.29
C ASN A 310 -3.19 12.72 2.30
N ASN A 311 -4.14 13.03 3.20
CA ASN A 311 -5.09 12.16 3.90
C ASN A 311 -6.57 12.62 3.82
N ASP A 312 -6.97 13.33 2.75
CA ASP A 312 -8.38 13.67 2.47
C ASP A 312 -8.86 13.13 1.11
N LEU A 313 -10.14 13.36 0.79
CA LEU A 313 -10.75 13.05 -0.50
C LEU A 313 -11.13 14.33 -1.28
N ASP A 314 -10.30 15.39 -1.18
CA ASP A 314 -10.54 16.70 -1.79
C ASP A 314 -9.95 16.82 -3.21
N MET A 315 -10.82 16.63 -4.21
CA MET A 315 -10.43 16.75 -5.61
C MET A 315 -10.03 18.18 -6.03
N PHE A 316 -10.42 19.24 -5.31
CA PHE A 316 -9.95 20.61 -5.60
C PHE A 316 -8.46 20.76 -5.27
N GLU A 317 -8.00 20.12 -4.20
CA GLU A 317 -6.58 20.10 -3.85
C GLU A 317 -5.79 19.25 -4.83
N GLU A 318 -6.27 18.04 -5.16
CA GLU A 318 -5.59 17.16 -6.12
C GLU A 318 -5.45 17.79 -7.50
N MET A 319 -6.51 18.39 -8.06
CA MET A 319 -6.44 19.00 -9.40
C MET A 319 -5.53 20.23 -9.42
N ARG A 320 -5.51 21.01 -8.34
CA ARG A 320 -4.60 22.15 -8.19
C ARG A 320 -3.15 21.68 -8.10
N LEU A 321 -2.89 20.64 -7.31
CA LEU A 321 -1.57 20.07 -7.15
C LEU A 321 -1.06 19.46 -8.45
N ALA A 322 -1.87 18.66 -9.14
CA ALA A 322 -1.55 18.12 -10.47
C ALA A 322 -1.11 19.22 -11.45
N ALA A 323 -1.84 20.34 -11.47
CA ALA A 323 -1.56 21.47 -12.36
C ALA A 323 -0.27 22.23 -11.99
N VAL A 324 -0.04 22.52 -10.71
CA VAL A 324 1.10 23.34 -10.27
C VAL A 324 2.39 22.51 -10.22
N MET A 325 2.31 21.27 -9.72
CA MET A 325 3.44 20.35 -9.67
C MET A 325 3.99 20.07 -11.06
N SER A 326 3.13 19.83 -12.05
CA SER A 326 3.56 19.54 -13.44
C SER A 326 4.38 20.67 -14.05
N LYS A 327 4.11 21.93 -13.70
CA LYS A 327 4.90 23.09 -14.14
C LYS A 327 6.30 23.08 -13.55
N ALA A 328 6.41 22.76 -12.26
CA ALA A 328 7.70 22.66 -11.58
C ALA A 328 8.53 21.49 -12.11
N VAL A 329 7.92 20.33 -12.31
CA VAL A 329 8.59 19.11 -12.82
C VAL A 329 9.11 19.31 -14.24
N SER A 330 8.35 19.99 -15.10
CA SER A 330 8.74 20.27 -16.49
C SER A 330 9.62 21.51 -16.65
N ASN A 331 9.73 22.35 -15.61
CA ASN A 331 10.28 23.71 -15.70
C ASN A 331 9.62 24.55 -16.82
N ASP A 332 8.33 24.34 -17.05
CA ASP A 332 7.52 25.03 -18.04
C ASP A 332 6.19 25.47 -17.42
N PRO A 333 5.93 26.78 -17.26
CA PRO A 333 4.70 27.28 -16.65
C PRO A 333 3.44 27.05 -17.51
N THR A 334 3.59 26.61 -18.77
CA THR A 334 2.47 26.41 -19.71
C THR A 334 1.90 25.00 -19.66
N VAL A 335 2.61 24.04 -19.05
CA VAL A 335 2.19 22.63 -18.94
C VAL A 335 0.99 22.50 -17.98
N VAL A 336 -0.02 21.74 -18.39
CA VAL A 336 -1.28 21.51 -17.65
C VAL A 336 -1.94 22.84 -17.22
N PRO A 337 -2.41 23.67 -18.17
CA PRO A 337 -3.16 24.88 -17.84
C PRO A 337 -4.46 24.53 -17.10
N ALA A 338 -5.07 25.51 -16.42
CA ALA A 338 -6.25 25.28 -15.57
C ALA A 338 -7.40 24.54 -16.29
N ARG A 339 -7.67 24.84 -17.56
CA ARG A 339 -8.70 24.13 -18.33
C ARG A 339 -8.39 22.63 -18.44
N GLN A 340 -7.14 22.28 -18.72
CA GLN A 340 -6.70 20.89 -18.81
C GLN A 340 -6.74 20.22 -17.43
N ALA A 341 -6.37 20.93 -16.36
CA ALA A 341 -6.49 20.40 -14.99
C ALA A 341 -7.95 20.04 -14.63
N LEU A 342 -8.91 20.88 -15.01
CA LEU A 342 -10.34 20.59 -14.83
C LEU A 342 -10.79 19.41 -15.70
N GLU A 343 -10.25 19.29 -16.92
CA GLU A 343 -10.50 18.16 -17.81
C GLU A 343 -10.10 16.83 -17.17
N LEU A 344 -8.93 16.77 -16.51
CA LEU A 344 -8.46 15.58 -15.79
C LEU A 344 -9.43 15.13 -14.68
N ALA A 345 -10.06 16.08 -13.99
CA ALA A 345 -11.02 15.82 -12.92
C ALA A 345 -12.47 15.64 -13.42
N THR A 346 -12.72 15.73 -14.73
CA THR A 346 -14.07 15.61 -15.33
C THR A 346 -14.04 14.65 -16.52
N ILE A 347 -14.08 15.14 -17.76
CA ILE A 347 -14.23 14.30 -18.96
C ILE A 347 -13.04 13.38 -19.22
N SER A 348 -11.81 13.83 -18.97
CA SER A 348 -10.62 12.97 -19.12
C SER A 348 -10.55 11.92 -18.00
N GLY A 349 -10.94 12.28 -16.78
CA GLY A 349 -11.12 11.33 -15.68
C GLY A 349 -12.18 10.28 -16.00
N ALA A 350 -13.34 10.71 -16.50
CA ALA A 350 -14.41 9.81 -16.95
C ALA A 350 -13.93 8.86 -18.07
N ARG A 351 -13.14 9.36 -19.03
CA ARG A 351 -12.52 8.52 -20.08
C ARG A 351 -11.50 7.55 -19.51
N ALA A 352 -10.67 7.97 -18.54
CA ALA A 352 -9.69 7.10 -17.89
C ALA A 352 -10.36 5.93 -17.15
N VAL A 353 -11.46 6.19 -16.44
CA VAL A 353 -12.25 5.14 -15.75
C VAL A 353 -13.26 4.44 -16.68
N HIS A 354 -13.19 4.64 -18.01
CA HIS A 354 -14.05 4.01 -19.02
C HIS A 354 -15.55 4.38 -18.97
N LEU A 355 -15.90 5.49 -18.31
CA LEU A 355 -17.27 6.02 -18.17
C LEU A 355 -17.53 7.32 -18.95
N GLY A 356 -16.58 7.76 -19.79
CA GLY A 356 -16.66 9.03 -20.53
C GLY A 356 -17.81 9.14 -21.53
N HIS A 357 -18.48 8.04 -21.85
CA HIS A 357 -19.71 8.02 -22.66
C HIS A 357 -20.98 8.32 -21.83
N LEU A 358 -20.91 8.18 -20.50
CA LEU A 358 -22.03 8.40 -19.58
C LEU A 358 -21.94 9.74 -18.85
N THR A 359 -20.74 10.16 -18.44
CA THR A 359 -20.53 11.30 -17.54
C THR A 359 -19.30 12.13 -17.92
N GLY A 360 -18.93 13.10 -17.07
CA GLY A 360 -17.73 13.93 -17.19
C GLY A 360 -17.87 15.18 -18.06
N SER A 361 -18.97 15.34 -18.80
CA SER A 361 -19.31 16.57 -19.53
C SER A 361 -20.82 16.81 -19.53
N LEU A 362 -21.24 18.07 -19.64
CA LEU A 362 -22.64 18.46 -19.75
C LEU A 362 -23.03 18.47 -21.23
N GLU A 363 -23.49 17.32 -21.71
CA GLU A 363 -23.90 17.10 -23.10
C GLU A 363 -25.26 16.40 -23.13
N ALA A 364 -26.09 16.71 -24.13
CA ALA A 364 -27.34 16.00 -24.33
C ALA A 364 -27.09 14.49 -24.51
N GLY A 365 -27.86 13.68 -23.78
CA GLY A 365 -27.73 12.22 -23.75
C GLY A 365 -26.85 11.66 -22.64
N LYS A 366 -26.01 12.48 -21.98
CA LYS A 366 -25.25 12.07 -20.80
C LYS A 366 -26.10 12.10 -19.53
N ARG A 367 -25.60 11.45 -18.48
CA ARG A 367 -26.21 11.48 -17.15
C ARG A 367 -26.07 12.85 -16.51
N ALA A 368 -27.09 13.24 -15.77
CA ALA A 368 -27.10 14.46 -14.99
C ALA A 368 -26.25 14.30 -13.73
N ASP A 369 -24.94 14.21 -13.93
CA ASP A 369 -23.90 14.20 -12.90
C ASP A 369 -23.24 15.59 -12.90
N LEU A 370 -23.66 16.46 -12.00
CA LEU A 370 -23.26 17.87 -12.00
C LEU A 370 -23.08 18.44 -10.60
N ILE A 371 -22.34 19.54 -10.54
CA ILE A 371 -22.18 20.34 -9.33
C ILE A 371 -22.44 21.81 -9.61
N VAL A 372 -22.79 22.52 -8.53
CA VAL A 372 -22.93 23.97 -8.53
C VAL A 372 -21.90 24.55 -7.56
N VAL A 373 -20.97 25.35 -8.07
CA VAL A 373 -19.86 25.94 -7.31
C VAL A 373 -20.13 27.42 -7.08
N GLU A 374 -20.06 27.85 -5.83
CA GLU A 374 -20.17 29.25 -5.41
C GLU A 374 -18.91 30.03 -5.84
N MET A 375 -19.08 31.14 -6.56
CA MET A 375 -17.95 31.91 -7.11
C MET A 375 -17.90 33.37 -6.58
N ASN A 376 -18.58 33.65 -5.46
CA ASN A 376 -18.63 34.97 -4.85
C ASN A 376 -17.77 35.13 -3.58
N GLY A 377 -17.12 34.06 -3.12
CA GLY A 377 -16.18 34.11 -2.01
C GLY A 377 -15.03 35.10 -2.25
N VAL A 378 -14.51 35.71 -1.17
CA VAL A 378 -13.47 36.74 -1.25
C VAL A 378 -12.21 36.23 -1.98
N HIS A 379 -11.84 34.97 -1.76
CA HIS A 379 -10.70 34.33 -2.42
C HIS A 379 -10.89 34.15 -3.93
N ASN A 380 -12.11 34.28 -4.42
CA ASN A 380 -12.48 34.07 -5.82
C ASN A 380 -12.77 35.37 -6.59
N TRP A 381 -12.58 36.54 -5.97
CA TRP A 381 -12.80 37.88 -6.56
C TRP A 381 -11.47 38.58 -6.91
N PRO A 382 -11.40 39.39 -8.00
CA PRO A 382 -12.46 39.76 -8.94
C PRO A 382 -12.69 38.79 -10.11
N GLN A 383 -13.81 39.00 -10.85
CA GLN A 383 -14.17 38.20 -12.01
C GLN A 383 -13.75 38.89 -13.32
N PHE A 384 -12.90 38.23 -14.10
CA PHE A 384 -12.49 38.70 -15.43
C PHE A 384 -13.29 38.00 -16.53
N HIS A 385 -13.71 38.76 -17.53
CA HIS A 385 -14.53 38.26 -18.65
C HIS A 385 -13.84 38.39 -20.02
N SER A 386 -12.70 39.09 -20.07
CA SER A 386 -11.92 39.29 -21.31
C SER A 386 -11.08 38.07 -21.70
N ASN A 387 -10.79 37.18 -20.75
CA ASN A 387 -10.12 35.91 -20.98
C ASN A 387 -11.13 34.77 -20.80
N PRO A 388 -11.44 33.97 -21.84
CA PRO A 388 -12.39 32.85 -21.72
C PRO A 388 -11.92 31.79 -20.71
N ASP A 389 -10.61 31.65 -20.47
CA ASP A 389 -10.08 30.68 -19.51
C ASP A 389 -10.06 31.20 -18.05
N ALA A 390 -10.54 32.42 -17.80
CA ALA A 390 -10.54 33.01 -16.45
C ALA A 390 -11.39 32.20 -15.45
N VAL A 391 -12.49 31.59 -15.90
CA VAL A 391 -13.32 30.73 -15.04
C VAL A 391 -12.57 29.47 -14.61
N TYR A 392 -11.86 28.81 -15.53
CA TYR A 392 -11.02 27.65 -15.21
C TYR A 392 -9.91 28.04 -14.25
N SER A 393 -9.24 29.17 -14.49
CA SER A 393 -8.21 29.66 -13.58
C SER A 393 -8.72 29.84 -12.16
N ARG A 394 -9.95 30.36 -11.98
CA ARG A 394 -10.55 30.54 -10.67
C ARG A 394 -10.92 29.20 -10.03
N LEU A 395 -11.53 28.29 -10.79
CA LEU A 395 -11.89 26.95 -10.31
C LEU A 395 -10.67 26.13 -9.84
N ILE A 396 -9.53 26.23 -10.54
CA ILE A 396 -8.34 25.44 -10.21
C ILE A 396 -7.41 26.12 -9.22
N TYR A 397 -7.15 27.42 -9.38
CA TYR A 397 -6.10 28.10 -8.62
C TYR A 397 -6.60 28.87 -7.40
N ALA A 398 -7.93 29.07 -7.26
CA ALA A 398 -8.52 29.85 -6.18
C ALA A 398 -9.61 29.10 -5.42
N SER A 399 -10.57 28.46 -6.11
CA SER A 399 -11.71 27.77 -5.49
C SER A 399 -11.28 26.66 -4.52
N LYS A 400 -12.20 26.34 -3.61
CA LYS A 400 -12.07 25.33 -2.57
C LYS A 400 -13.22 24.33 -2.67
N SER A 401 -13.05 23.12 -2.16
CA SER A 401 -14.13 22.14 -1.99
C SER A 401 -15.34 22.73 -1.26
N THR A 402 -15.10 23.55 -0.25
CA THR A 402 -16.16 24.24 0.51
C THR A 402 -16.98 25.25 -0.31
N ASP A 403 -16.54 25.61 -1.52
CA ASP A 403 -17.33 26.42 -2.45
C ASP A 403 -18.43 25.60 -3.15
N VAL A 404 -18.37 24.27 -3.15
CA VAL A 404 -19.42 23.42 -3.72
C VAL A 404 -20.71 23.60 -2.90
N ALA A 405 -21.78 24.03 -3.57
CA ALA A 405 -23.07 24.33 -2.94
C ALA A 405 -24.09 23.21 -3.16
N HIS A 406 -24.13 22.63 -4.35
CA HIS A 406 -25.08 21.58 -4.72
C HIS A 406 -24.38 20.47 -5.51
N VAL A 407 -24.81 19.23 -5.31
CA VAL A 407 -24.31 18.05 -6.03
C VAL A 407 -25.48 17.18 -6.46
N MET A 408 -25.50 16.84 -7.74
CA MET A 408 -26.46 15.94 -8.35
C MET A 408 -25.71 14.79 -9.01
N CYS A 409 -26.17 13.57 -8.78
CA CYS A 409 -25.69 12.37 -9.45
C CYS A 409 -26.88 11.66 -10.07
N ASN A 410 -26.77 11.30 -11.34
CA ASN A 410 -27.77 10.57 -12.09
C ASN A 410 -29.18 11.21 -11.99
N GLY A 411 -29.24 12.56 -12.04
CA GLY A 411 -30.48 13.32 -11.96
C GLY A 411 -31.07 13.49 -10.56
N SER A 412 -30.46 12.90 -9.53
CA SER A 412 -30.92 13.01 -8.13
C SER A 412 -30.00 13.90 -7.32
N TRP A 413 -30.57 14.82 -6.53
CA TRP A 413 -29.80 15.68 -5.63
C TRP A 413 -29.22 14.86 -4.46
N LEU A 414 -27.90 14.88 -4.30
CA LEU A 414 -27.20 14.28 -3.15
C LEU A 414 -26.90 15.31 -2.07
N MET A 415 -26.70 16.56 -2.48
CA MET A 415 -26.47 17.70 -1.59
C MET A 415 -27.12 18.96 -2.16
N GLN A 416 -27.80 19.73 -1.31
CA GLN A 416 -28.29 21.06 -1.65
C GLN A 416 -27.97 22.05 -0.53
N ASP A 417 -27.48 23.24 -0.87
CA ASP A 417 -27.07 24.27 0.08
C ASP A 417 -26.11 23.72 1.15
N ARG A 418 -25.18 22.86 0.73
CA ARG A 418 -24.20 22.15 1.57
C ARG A 418 -24.81 21.19 2.60
N GLN A 419 -26.09 20.86 2.49
CA GLN A 419 -26.76 19.85 3.30
C GLN A 419 -26.85 18.53 2.53
N LEU A 420 -26.27 17.47 3.09
CA LEU A 420 -26.38 16.11 2.54
C LEU A 420 -27.82 15.62 2.64
N LEU A 421 -28.31 14.96 1.59
CA LEU A 421 -29.70 14.50 1.47
C LEU A 421 -29.84 12.98 1.59
N THR A 422 -28.76 12.23 1.37
CA THR A 422 -28.77 10.76 1.27
C THR A 422 -28.08 10.05 2.43
N LEU A 423 -27.30 10.77 3.26
CA LEU A 423 -26.46 10.19 4.30
C LEU A 423 -26.67 10.86 5.66
N ASP A 424 -26.66 10.06 6.73
CA ASP A 424 -26.67 10.52 8.13
C ASP A 424 -25.22 10.64 8.63
N GLU A 425 -24.60 11.79 8.32
CA GLU A 425 -23.23 12.11 8.69
C GLU A 425 -22.99 12.06 10.22
N PRO A 426 -23.82 12.66 11.09
CA PRO A 426 -23.63 12.56 12.53
C PRO A 426 -23.62 11.12 13.06
N ARG A 427 -24.50 10.24 12.55
CA ARG A 427 -24.50 8.82 12.93
C ARG A 427 -23.22 8.12 12.49
N ALA A 428 -22.80 8.32 11.24
CA ALA A 428 -21.58 7.70 10.70
C ALA A 428 -20.33 8.14 11.49
N LEU A 429 -20.20 9.43 11.81
CA LEU A 429 -19.08 9.95 12.60
C LEU A 429 -19.05 9.39 14.03
N ALA A 430 -20.22 9.22 14.67
CA ALA A 430 -20.30 8.61 16.00
C ALA A 430 -19.84 7.14 15.96
N ALA A 431 -20.29 6.36 14.98
CA ALA A 431 -19.88 4.97 14.81
C ALA A 431 -18.38 4.84 14.48
N ALA A 432 -17.82 5.75 13.66
CA ALA A 432 -16.40 5.76 13.37
C ALA A 432 -15.55 6.08 14.58
N ALA A 433 -16.00 6.95 15.49
CA ALA A 433 -15.30 7.22 16.74
C ALA A 433 -15.18 5.95 17.61
N GLU A 434 -16.19 5.08 17.63
CA GLU A 434 -16.13 3.80 18.33
C GLU A 434 -15.13 2.83 17.69
N VAL A 435 -15.08 2.78 16.35
CA VAL A 435 -14.10 1.98 15.61
C VAL A 435 -12.68 2.50 15.85
N ALA A 436 -12.48 3.81 15.77
CA ALA A 436 -11.18 4.46 16.03
C ALA A 436 -10.67 4.14 17.44
N ALA A 437 -11.53 4.21 18.47
CA ALA A 437 -11.15 3.85 19.84
C ALA A 437 -10.68 2.39 19.98
N ARG A 438 -11.27 1.46 19.21
CA ARG A 438 -10.84 0.05 19.18
C ARG A 438 -9.51 -0.13 18.44
N ILE A 439 -9.32 0.58 17.34
CA ILE A 439 -8.05 0.60 16.59
C ILE A 439 -6.94 1.16 17.48
N ASP A 440 -7.18 2.28 18.16
CA ASP A 440 -6.21 2.90 19.09
C ASP A 440 -5.79 1.93 20.20
N ALA A 441 -6.76 1.25 20.82
CA ALA A 441 -6.46 0.25 21.85
C ALA A 441 -5.59 -0.90 21.30
N PHE A 442 -5.90 -1.38 20.09
CA PHE A 442 -5.12 -2.43 19.43
C PHE A 442 -3.71 -1.96 19.04
N VAL A 443 -3.56 -0.75 18.51
CA VAL A 443 -2.25 -0.18 18.17
C VAL A 443 -1.40 0.04 19.42
N GLN A 444 -1.99 0.54 20.52
CA GLN A 444 -1.28 0.68 21.80
C GLN A 444 -0.80 -0.66 22.34
N GLU A 445 -1.63 -1.72 22.25
CA GLU A 445 -1.21 -3.07 22.63
C GLU A 445 -0.08 -3.58 21.72
N ARG A 446 -0.16 -3.37 20.40
CA ARG A 446 0.87 -3.75 19.43
C ARG A 446 2.20 -3.03 19.67
N GLU A 447 2.16 -1.74 19.94
CA GLU A 447 3.33 -0.89 20.18
C GLU A 447 3.91 -1.08 21.59
N SER A 448 3.19 -1.75 22.50
CA SER A 448 3.62 -1.95 23.89
C SER A 448 4.93 -2.74 24.02
N SER A 449 5.27 -3.58 23.03
CA SER A 449 6.54 -4.29 23.04
C SER A 449 6.99 -4.84 21.67
N PRO A 450 8.31 -5.01 21.44
CA PRO A 450 8.82 -5.63 20.20
C PRO A 450 8.31 -7.05 19.98
N TYR A 451 7.94 -7.77 21.05
CA TYR A 451 7.29 -9.08 20.93
C TYR A 451 5.94 -8.95 20.23
N GLN A 452 5.07 -8.04 20.68
CA GLN A 452 3.75 -7.83 20.07
C GLN A 452 3.87 -7.36 18.62
N LYS A 453 4.80 -6.43 18.33
CA LYS A 453 5.12 -6.01 16.96
C LYS A 453 5.51 -7.19 16.06
N LEU A 454 6.31 -8.13 16.56
CA LEU A 454 6.78 -9.29 15.79
C LEU A 454 5.68 -10.36 15.61
N VAL A 455 4.86 -10.61 16.64
CA VAL A 455 3.70 -11.52 16.57
C VAL A 455 2.79 -11.11 15.42
N MET A 456 2.40 -9.83 15.39
CA MET A 456 1.48 -9.29 14.38
C MET A 456 2.09 -9.23 12.98
N LEU A 457 3.40 -8.97 12.86
CA LEU A 457 4.07 -8.89 11.57
C LEU A 457 4.27 -10.26 10.92
N ALA A 458 4.68 -11.27 11.70
CA ALA A 458 5.29 -12.47 11.13
C ALA A 458 4.77 -13.80 11.71
N GLY A 459 3.78 -13.77 12.62
CA GLY A 459 3.19 -14.98 13.21
C GLY A 459 4.25 -15.84 13.92
N VAL A 460 4.59 -15.46 15.15
CA VAL A 460 5.72 -16.08 15.87
C VAL A 460 5.36 -17.39 16.58
N GLN A 461 6.36 -18.25 16.74
CA GLN A 461 6.31 -19.40 17.65
C GLN A 461 7.19 -19.13 18.87
N ARG A 462 6.60 -19.16 20.07
CA ARG A 462 7.34 -19.12 21.34
C ARG A 462 8.05 -20.45 21.58
N MET A 463 9.33 -20.39 21.88
CA MET A 463 10.09 -21.53 22.37
C MET A 463 10.90 -21.13 23.60
N GLU A 464 10.68 -21.83 24.71
CA GLU A 464 11.58 -21.81 25.84
C GLU A 464 12.63 -22.90 25.64
N SER A 465 13.91 -22.55 25.70
CA SER A 465 14.99 -23.51 25.51
C SER A 465 16.18 -23.16 26.38
N TYR A 466 16.82 -24.17 26.92
CA TYR A 466 18.17 -24.07 27.47
C TYR A 466 19.17 -24.21 26.32
N GLU A 467 20.01 -23.19 26.14
CA GLU A 467 21.13 -23.22 25.20
C GLU A 467 22.42 -23.35 26.00
N ILE A 468 23.11 -24.47 25.80
CA ILE A 468 24.44 -24.71 26.36
C ILE A 468 25.43 -24.25 25.31
N GLN A 469 26.28 -23.31 25.68
CA GLN A 469 27.35 -22.87 24.80
C GLN A 469 28.63 -22.57 25.56
N ILE A 470 29.74 -22.92 24.93
CA ILE A 470 31.09 -22.51 25.31
C ILE A 470 31.81 -22.06 24.04
N LYS A 471 32.63 -21.03 24.16
CA LYS A 471 33.51 -20.55 23.09
C LYS A 471 34.93 -20.60 23.62
N VAL A 472 35.87 -21.15 22.87
CA VAL A 472 37.29 -21.09 23.25
C VAL A 472 38.05 -20.35 22.16
N PRO A 473 38.77 -19.25 22.47
CA PRO A 473 39.61 -18.57 21.50
C PRO A 473 40.80 -19.45 21.13
N LEU A 474 41.13 -19.47 19.84
CA LEU A 474 42.17 -20.27 19.23
C LEU A 474 43.08 -19.37 18.39
N ALA A 475 44.37 -19.65 18.39
CA ALA A 475 45.32 -18.94 17.54
C ALA A 475 45.17 -19.31 16.05
N ASP A 476 44.90 -20.59 15.76
CA ASP A 476 44.66 -21.14 14.42
C ASP A 476 43.57 -22.24 14.45
N ASP A 477 43.17 -22.73 13.27
CA ASP A 477 42.15 -23.76 13.10
C ASP A 477 42.71 -25.18 12.84
N LYS A 478 44.03 -25.34 12.69
CA LYS A 478 44.61 -26.59 12.17
C LYS A 478 44.40 -27.77 13.10
N ALA A 479 44.71 -27.59 14.38
CA ALA A 479 44.60 -28.65 15.39
C ALA A 479 43.16 -29.17 15.52
N ILE A 480 42.17 -28.28 15.37
CA ILE A 480 40.76 -28.65 15.44
C ILE A 480 40.32 -29.40 14.18
N LEU A 481 40.74 -28.94 12.99
CA LEU A 481 40.43 -29.62 11.74
C LEU A 481 41.02 -31.04 11.73
N GLU A 482 42.29 -31.20 12.13
CA GLU A 482 42.92 -32.51 12.27
C GLU A 482 42.17 -33.40 13.29
N ALA A 483 41.75 -32.85 14.42
CA ALA A 483 40.97 -33.58 15.42
C ALA A 483 39.60 -34.05 14.91
N LEU A 484 38.94 -33.27 14.04
CA LEU A 484 37.65 -33.60 13.44
C LEU A 484 37.75 -34.57 12.26
N GLU A 485 38.92 -34.64 11.59
CA GLU A 485 39.20 -35.57 10.50
C GLU A 485 39.59 -36.97 11.01
N ASN A 486 40.16 -37.06 12.22
CA ASN A 486 40.38 -38.35 12.88
C ASN A 486 39.00 -39.00 13.16
N GLU A 487 38.79 -40.26 12.73
CA GLU A 487 37.52 -41.02 12.71
C GLU A 487 36.84 -41.27 14.10
N GLN A 488 37.05 -40.42 15.09
CA GLN A 488 36.53 -40.51 16.45
C GLN A 488 35.14 -39.88 16.64
N TRP A 489 34.57 -39.26 15.60
CA TRP A 489 33.31 -38.51 15.68
C TRP A 489 32.30 -39.00 14.64
N GLU A 490 31.06 -39.23 15.06
CA GLU A 490 29.96 -39.44 14.12
C GLU A 490 29.46 -38.08 13.61
N VAL A 491 29.95 -37.65 12.44
CA VAL A 491 29.53 -36.39 11.81
C VAL A 491 28.22 -36.59 11.05
N ILE A 492 27.14 -36.03 11.59
CA ILE A 492 25.79 -36.06 10.99
C ILE A 492 25.74 -35.12 9.77
N LYS A 493 26.31 -33.92 9.88
CA LYS A 493 26.23 -32.89 8.84
C LYS A 493 27.34 -31.85 8.98
N GLN A 494 27.94 -31.47 7.85
CA GLN A 494 28.86 -30.35 7.76
C GLN A 494 28.27 -29.22 6.91
N THR A 495 28.44 -27.97 7.32
CA THR A 495 28.05 -26.78 6.54
C THR A 495 29.04 -25.64 6.73
N HIS A 496 29.27 -24.87 5.66
CA HIS A 496 30.09 -23.66 5.68
C HIS A 496 29.26 -22.48 5.18
N TYR A 497 29.23 -21.39 5.94
CA TYR A 497 28.53 -20.17 5.56
C TYR A 497 29.16 -18.93 6.18
N LYS A 498 28.98 -17.80 5.50
CA LYS A 498 29.17 -16.47 6.08
C LYS A 498 27.88 -16.07 6.79
N GLN A 499 28.01 -15.67 8.05
CA GLN A 499 26.88 -15.29 8.90
C GLN A 499 26.98 -13.79 9.19
N TYR A 500 25.93 -13.06 8.83
CA TYR A 500 25.76 -11.65 9.11
C TYR A 500 24.62 -11.51 10.11
N ASP A 501 24.95 -11.19 11.37
CA ASP A 501 23.96 -10.94 12.42
C ASP A 501 23.88 -9.43 12.69
N HIS A 502 22.68 -8.88 12.59
CA HIS A 502 22.33 -7.53 13.04
C HIS A 502 21.43 -7.66 14.27
N TYR A 503 21.90 -7.13 15.39
CA TYR A 503 21.17 -7.09 16.65
C TYR A 503 20.60 -5.70 16.85
N LEU A 504 19.28 -5.62 16.90
CA LEU A 504 18.50 -4.42 17.20
C LEU A 504 18.14 -4.48 18.69
N HIS A 505 18.56 -3.47 19.45
CA HIS A 505 18.37 -3.38 20.90
C HIS A 505 17.28 -2.37 21.22
N PHE A 506 16.45 -2.67 22.22
CA PHE A 506 15.29 -1.85 22.58
C PHE A 506 15.47 -1.23 23.97
N ASP A 507 14.92 -0.04 24.16
CA ASP A 507 14.81 0.61 25.46
C ASP A 507 13.57 0.10 26.21
N GLY A 508 13.67 -0.05 27.53
CA GLY A 508 12.60 -0.58 28.38
C GLY A 508 12.79 -2.05 28.79
N HIS A 509 12.26 -2.41 29.96
CA HIS A 509 12.32 -3.79 30.47
C HIS A 509 11.14 -4.61 29.93
N ASP A 510 11.33 -5.28 28.79
CA ASP A 510 10.52 -6.42 28.37
C ASP A 510 11.34 -7.72 28.49
N PRO A 511 11.04 -8.60 29.46
CA PRO A 511 11.79 -9.83 29.67
C PRO A 511 11.71 -10.80 28.47
N ASP A 512 10.70 -10.69 27.61
CA ASP A 512 10.53 -11.52 26.42
C ASP A 512 11.11 -10.86 25.15
N ALA A 513 11.56 -9.59 25.21
CA ALA A 513 11.96 -8.81 24.03
C ALA A 513 13.23 -7.95 24.20
N ALA A 514 14.27 -8.45 24.87
CA ALA A 514 15.51 -7.70 25.09
C ALA A 514 16.25 -7.26 23.80
N ARG A 515 16.23 -8.08 22.73
CA ARG A 515 16.80 -7.71 21.42
C ARG A 515 16.23 -8.54 20.27
N LEU A 516 16.11 -7.94 19.09
CA LEU A 516 15.76 -8.63 17.85
C LEU A 516 17.01 -8.87 17.01
N ARG A 517 17.22 -10.11 16.58
CA ARG A 517 18.33 -10.45 15.68
C ARG A 517 17.82 -10.74 14.26
N PHE A 518 18.20 -9.90 13.31
CA PHE A 518 18.15 -10.22 11.89
C PHE A 518 19.42 -10.97 11.49
N ARG A 519 19.28 -12.15 10.89
CA ARG A 519 20.40 -12.98 10.47
C ARG A 519 20.31 -13.31 8.99
N GLU A 520 21.41 -13.11 8.27
CA GLU A 520 21.63 -13.63 6.94
C GLU A 520 22.75 -14.68 6.95
N ASP A 521 22.45 -15.90 6.51
CA ASP A 521 23.42 -16.98 6.32
C ASP A 521 23.66 -17.16 4.81
N THR A 522 24.83 -16.76 4.29
CA THR A 522 25.24 -17.04 2.90
C THR A 522 26.04 -18.34 2.84
N MET A 523 25.45 -19.39 2.27
CA MET A 523 26.04 -20.72 2.16
C MET A 523 27.18 -20.74 1.15
N ALA A 524 28.27 -21.45 1.47
CA ALA A 524 29.38 -21.71 0.57
C ALA A 524 29.48 -23.21 0.25
N ASN A 525 29.75 -23.56 -1.00
CA ASN A 525 30.11 -24.93 -1.37
C ASN A 525 31.56 -25.26 -0.99
N ALA A 526 31.99 -26.50 -1.24
CA ALA A 526 33.35 -26.96 -0.93
C ALA A 526 34.46 -26.21 -1.68
N LYS A 527 34.14 -25.44 -2.74
CA LYS A 527 35.06 -24.57 -3.48
C LYS A 527 35.05 -23.11 -2.98
N GLY A 528 34.24 -22.79 -1.98
CA GLY A 528 34.05 -21.43 -1.46
C GLY A 528 33.10 -20.57 -2.29
N GLU A 529 32.41 -21.13 -3.29
CA GLU A 529 31.44 -20.41 -4.10
C GLU A 529 30.10 -20.32 -3.38
N LEU A 530 29.44 -19.17 -3.47
CA LEU A 530 28.18 -18.91 -2.77
C LEU A 530 27.02 -19.64 -3.46
N THR A 531 26.27 -20.45 -2.72
CA THR A 531 25.21 -21.32 -3.28
C THR A 531 23.79 -20.90 -2.89
N GLY A 532 23.64 -19.89 -2.03
CA GLY A 532 22.36 -19.31 -1.64
C GLY A 532 22.45 -18.56 -0.32
N SER A 533 21.43 -17.76 -0.01
CA SER A 533 21.31 -17.06 1.27
C SER A 533 20.02 -17.47 2.00
N ARG A 534 20.04 -17.37 3.32
CA ARG A 534 18.85 -17.56 4.16
C ARG A 534 18.77 -16.45 5.19
N THR A 535 17.63 -15.76 5.24
CA THR A 535 17.35 -14.72 6.22
C THR A 535 16.40 -15.22 7.31
N ARG A 536 16.60 -14.79 8.58
CA ARG A 536 15.75 -15.15 9.73
C ARG A 536 15.69 -14.03 10.77
N LEU A 537 14.54 -13.90 11.41
CA LEU A 537 14.38 -13.10 12.63
C LEU A 537 14.42 -14.00 13.87
N THR A 538 15.02 -13.50 14.94
CA THR A 538 14.95 -14.12 16.26
C THR A 538 14.81 -13.03 17.30
N LEU A 539 13.63 -12.89 17.91
CA LEU A 539 13.50 -12.08 19.12
C LEU A 539 14.01 -12.89 20.30
N ILE A 540 14.85 -12.27 21.12
CA ILE A 540 15.57 -12.90 22.21
C ILE A 540 15.20 -12.14 23.48
N GLY A 541 14.60 -12.85 24.44
CA GLY A 541 14.30 -12.31 25.76
C GLY A 541 15.56 -12.05 26.61
N GLU A 542 15.34 -11.46 27.79
CA GLU A 542 16.38 -11.34 28.81
C GLU A 542 16.98 -12.71 29.10
N THR A 543 18.30 -12.72 29.28
CA THR A 543 19.05 -13.96 29.40
C THR A 543 19.36 -14.21 30.87
N ASP A 544 18.79 -15.27 31.43
CA ASP A 544 19.22 -15.79 32.73
C ASP A 544 20.47 -16.65 32.53
N ARG A 545 21.52 -16.33 33.28
CA ARG A 545 22.86 -16.91 33.16
C ARG A 545 23.20 -17.70 34.41
N ASP A 546 23.15 -19.01 34.27
CA ASP A 546 23.76 -19.92 35.24
C ASP A 546 25.19 -20.24 34.78
N GLU A 547 26.17 -19.76 35.54
CA GLU A 547 27.56 -20.16 35.36
C GLU A 547 27.77 -21.57 35.92
N LEU A 548 27.97 -22.53 35.01
CA LEU A 548 28.36 -23.89 35.36
C LEU A 548 29.88 -24.00 35.32
N ALA A 549 30.43 -25.02 36.00
CA ALA A 549 31.88 -25.17 36.16
C ALA A 549 32.65 -25.13 34.82
N ASN A 550 32.07 -25.69 33.75
CA ASN A 550 32.74 -25.88 32.46
C ASN A 550 31.95 -25.35 31.24
N ALA A 551 30.84 -24.64 31.43
CA ALA A 551 30.07 -24.04 30.33
C ALA A 551 29.18 -22.91 30.84
N VAL A 552 28.58 -22.16 29.91
CA VAL A 552 27.50 -21.23 30.25
C VAL A 552 26.17 -21.84 29.84
N MET A 553 25.25 -21.96 30.78
CA MET A 553 23.87 -22.30 30.50
C MET A 553 23.07 -21.00 30.37
N LEU A 554 22.53 -20.78 29.18
CA LEU A 554 21.61 -19.66 28.93
C LEU A 554 20.17 -20.18 28.94
N SER A 555 19.34 -19.58 29.79
CA SER A 555 17.90 -19.72 29.74
C SER A 555 17.28 -18.43 29.23
N ARG A 556 16.47 -18.50 28.17
CA ARG A 556 15.78 -17.34 27.59
C ARG A 556 14.62 -17.74 26.69
N SER A 557 13.62 -16.89 26.63
CA SER A 557 12.57 -16.94 25.61
C SER A 557 13.14 -16.63 24.23
N ARG A 558 12.71 -17.38 23.21
CA ARG A 558 13.04 -17.10 21.81
C ARG A 558 11.79 -17.18 20.96
N PHE A 559 11.65 -16.20 20.09
CA PHE A 559 10.57 -16.16 19.10
C PHE A 559 11.20 -16.14 17.72
N LEU A 560 10.89 -17.17 16.93
CA LEU A 560 11.42 -17.32 15.58
C LEU A 560 10.40 -16.87 14.56
N ALA A 561 10.88 -16.12 13.56
CA ALA A 561 10.10 -15.77 12.39
C ALA A 561 10.98 -15.75 11.13
N SER A 562 10.35 -15.91 9.96
CA SER A 562 11.00 -15.69 8.68
C SER A 562 11.25 -14.19 8.49
N ALA A 563 12.42 -13.84 7.94
CA ALA A 563 12.74 -12.46 7.59
C ALA A 563 12.36 -12.21 6.13
N THR A 564 11.09 -11.87 5.89
CA THR A 564 10.52 -11.61 4.56
C THR A 564 10.79 -10.21 4.03
N ASN A 565 11.20 -9.27 4.90
CA ASN A 565 11.51 -7.88 4.54
C ASN A 565 13.01 -7.59 4.65
N SER A 566 13.43 -6.43 4.11
CA SER A 566 14.82 -5.98 4.20
C SER A 566 15.22 -5.58 5.63
N LEU A 567 16.52 -5.59 5.93
CA LEU A 567 17.03 -5.09 7.23
C LEU A 567 16.62 -3.63 7.48
N ARG A 568 16.62 -2.79 6.44
CA ARG A 568 16.19 -1.39 6.53
C ARG A 568 14.72 -1.25 6.95
N PHE A 569 13.84 -2.10 6.39
CA PHE A 569 12.45 -2.18 6.84
C PHE A 569 12.38 -2.50 8.35
N TYR A 570 13.13 -3.51 8.82
CA TYR A 570 13.07 -3.90 10.23
C TYR A 570 13.61 -2.83 11.18
N ARG A 571 14.60 -2.04 10.75
CA ARG A 571 15.08 -0.89 11.52
C ARG A 571 13.99 0.17 11.68
N GLU A 572 13.37 0.57 10.58
CA GLU A 572 12.31 1.58 10.57
C GLU A 572 11.06 1.10 11.32
N TYR A 573 10.69 -0.18 11.19
CA TYR A 573 9.49 -0.75 11.81
C TYR A 573 9.62 -1.01 13.32
N PHE A 574 10.78 -1.48 13.78
CA PHE A 574 11.00 -1.79 15.20
C PHE A 574 11.59 -0.62 16.00
N ASP A 575 12.12 0.40 15.34
CA ASP A 575 12.74 1.61 15.95
C ASP A 575 13.67 1.29 17.13
N PRO A 576 14.79 0.59 16.90
CA PRO A 576 15.69 0.19 17.97
C PRO A 576 16.50 1.36 18.51
N ALA A 577 16.76 1.34 19.82
CA ALA A 577 17.60 2.33 20.50
C ALA A 577 19.07 2.27 20.07
N THR A 578 19.61 1.05 19.90
CA THR A 578 20.97 0.84 19.42
C THR A 578 21.07 -0.40 18.55
N GLU A 579 22.15 -0.50 17.77
CA GLU A 579 22.43 -1.65 16.92
C GLU A 579 23.84 -2.19 17.13
N THR A 580 23.98 -3.51 17.08
CA THR A 580 25.28 -4.20 17.06
C THR A 580 25.36 -5.12 15.85
N VAL A 581 26.47 -5.06 15.11
CA VAL A 581 26.73 -5.93 13.96
C VAL A 581 27.76 -6.98 14.33
N VAL A 582 27.50 -8.24 13.98
CA VAL A 582 28.45 -9.35 14.09
C VAL A 582 28.52 -10.09 12.76
N GLN A 583 29.65 -9.95 12.06
CA GLN A 583 29.95 -10.74 10.87
C GLN A 583 30.96 -11.82 11.20
N LYS A 584 30.71 -13.05 10.77
CA LYS A 584 31.67 -14.13 10.94
C LYS A 584 31.58 -15.19 9.86
N GLU A 585 32.69 -15.83 9.60
CA GLU A 585 32.76 -17.05 8.79
C GLU A 585 32.63 -18.26 9.72
N ARG A 586 31.73 -19.19 9.40
CA ARG A 586 31.45 -20.37 10.23
C ARG A 586 31.60 -21.65 9.43
N ARG A 587 32.42 -22.56 9.93
CA ARG A 587 32.38 -23.98 9.57
C ARG A 587 31.72 -24.74 10.72
N ARG A 588 30.63 -25.44 10.43
CA ARG A 588 29.83 -26.15 11.43
C ARG A 588 29.83 -27.65 11.13
N TRP A 589 30.09 -28.44 12.17
CA TRP A 589 29.86 -29.88 12.22
C TRP A 589 28.77 -30.17 13.23
N ARG A 590 27.71 -30.85 12.82
CA ARG A 590 26.78 -31.53 13.72
C ARG A 590 27.32 -32.91 13.96
N ILE A 591 27.60 -33.24 15.21
CA ILE A 591 28.14 -34.53 15.62
C ILE A 591 27.23 -35.21 16.61
N LEU A 592 27.27 -36.54 16.67
CA LEU A 592 26.73 -37.32 17.75
C LEU A 592 27.88 -37.70 18.71
N PHE A 593 27.76 -37.32 19.97
CA PHE A 593 28.70 -37.68 21.03
C PHE A 593 27.92 -38.32 22.17
N GLU A 594 28.18 -39.61 22.42
CA GLU A 594 27.46 -40.43 23.41
C GLU A 594 25.93 -40.28 23.28
N ASP A 595 25.42 -40.56 22.08
CA ASP A 595 24.01 -40.45 21.70
C ASP A 595 23.39 -39.06 21.84
N THR A 596 24.22 -38.02 21.98
CA THR A 596 23.79 -36.63 22.14
C THR A 596 24.31 -35.74 21.01
N GLU A 597 23.41 -35.01 20.35
CA GLU A 597 23.79 -34.11 19.25
C GLU A 597 24.43 -32.82 19.77
N PHE A 598 25.62 -32.49 19.24
CA PHE A 598 26.30 -31.21 19.44
C PHE A 598 26.60 -30.53 18.11
N ALA A 599 26.59 -29.20 18.11
CA ALA A 599 27.07 -28.38 17.01
C ALA A 599 28.43 -27.79 17.37
N LEU A 600 29.48 -28.27 16.71
CA LEU A 600 30.82 -27.69 16.77
C LEU A 600 30.94 -26.63 15.69
N ASN A 601 31.23 -25.39 16.07
CA ASN A 601 31.38 -24.28 15.15
C ASN A 601 32.80 -23.74 15.28
N LEU A 602 33.54 -23.79 14.18
CA LEU A 602 34.77 -23.06 14.05
C LEU A 602 34.45 -21.72 13.40
N ASP A 603 34.57 -20.66 14.19
CA ASP A 603 34.17 -19.30 13.82
C ASP A 603 35.39 -18.39 13.66
N ARG A 604 35.39 -17.60 12.60
CA ARG A 604 36.28 -16.45 12.45
C ARG A 604 35.45 -15.18 12.45
N VAL A 605 35.55 -14.37 13.49
CA VAL A 605 34.79 -13.12 13.62
C VAL A 605 35.49 -12.02 12.83
N LEU A 606 34.79 -11.47 11.84
CA LEU A 606 35.31 -10.51 10.88
C LEU A 606 34.94 -9.08 11.27
N GLU A 607 33.75 -8.89 11.82
CA GLU A 607 33.26 -7.58 12.27
C GLU A 607 32.50 -7.72 13.60
N PRO A 608 32.90 -6.99 14.66
CA PRO A 608 34.21 -6.36 14.77
C PRO A 608 35.32 -7.43 14.69
N ALA A 609 36.48 -7.06 14.14
CA ALA A 609 37.57 -8.01 13.97
C ALA A 609 38.08 -8.48 15.35
N LEU A 610 37.94 -9.78 15.63
CA LEU A 610 38.54 -10.42 16.79
C LEU A 610 39.73 -11.28 16.36
N PRO A 611 40.80 -11.35 17.15
CA PRO A 611 41.99 -12.11 16.79
C PRO A 611 41.72 -13.63 16.79
N GLY A 612 42.26 -14.32 15.78
CA GLY A 612 42.25 -15.77 15.70
C GLY A 612 40.90 -16.38 15.30
N TYR A 613 40.63 -17.57 15.83
CA TYR A 613 39.40 -18.34 15.65
C TYR A 613 38.72 -18.60 16.99
N PHE A 614 37.47 -19.01 16.96
CA PHE A 614 36.75 -19.50 18.13
C PHE A 614 36.19 -20.88 17.83
N LEU A 615 36.48 -21.84 18.71
CA LEU A 615 35.73 -23.09 18.75
C LEU A 615 34.52 -22.91 19.66
N GLU A 616 33.34 -22.84 19.07
CA GLU A 616 32.06 -22.77 19.77
C GLU A 616 31.37 -24.13 19.76
N VAL A 617 31.25 -24.76 20.93
CA VAL A 617 30.45 -25.98 21.13
C VAL A 617 29.06 -25.56 21.58
N LYS A 618 28.03 -26.04 20.89
CA LYS A 618 26.62 -25.70 21.14
C LYS A 618 25.73 -26.91 21.23
N ALA A 619 24.85 -26.92 22.23
CA ALA A 619 23.70 -27.82 22.29
C ALA A 619 22.45 -27.08 22.76
N ARG A 620 21.28 -27.63 22.43
CA ARG A 620 19.99 -27.13 22.89
C ARG A 620 19.18 -28.24 23.52
N THR A 621 18.36 -27.88 24.50
CA THR A 621 17.40 -28.77 25.15
C THR A 621 16.26 -27.98 25.77
N TRP A 622 15.18 -28.68 26.10
CA TRP A 622 14.01 -28.14 26.80
C TRP A 622 13.96 -28.57 28.27
N SER A 623 14.99 -29.28 28.76
CA SER A 623 15.09 -29.73 30.15
C SER A 623 16.33 -29.15 30.82
N ARG A 624 16.17 -28.50 31.97
CA ARG A 624 17.29 -27.97 32.77
C ARG A 624 18.24 -29.09 33.21
N THR A 625 17.70 -30.23 33.63
CA THR A 625 18.51 -31.39 34.04
C THR A 625 19.33 -31.93 32.86
N ASP A 626 18.74 -32.00 31.67
CA ASP A 626 19.48 -32.38 30.46
C ASP A 626 20.52 -31.32 30.07
N ALA A 627 20.24 -30.03 30.32
CA ALA A 627 21.19 -28.96 30.06
C ALA A 627 22.43 -29.05 30.94
N ILE A 628 22.25 -29.35 32.24
CA ILE A 628 23.35 -29.59 33.17
C ILE A 628 24.18 -30.80 32.71
N ARG A 629 23.53 -31.92 32.38
CA ARG A 629 24.23 -33.12 31.84
C ARG A 629 25.04 -32.78 30.58
N LYS A 630 24.43 -32.08 29.62
CA LYS A 630 25.10 -31.66 28.38
C LYS A 630 26.27 -30.72 28.65
N SER A 631 26.20 -29.88 29.68
CA SER A 631 27.31 -29.00 30.07
C SER A 631 28.54 -29.76 30.56
N GLU A 632 28.34 -30.89 31.25
CA GLU A 632 29.43 -31.77 31.70
C GLU A 632 30.08 -32.47 30.49
N MET A 633 29.27 -32.97 29.55
CA MET A 633 29.74 -33.59 28.30
C MET A 633 30.54 -32.62 27.43
N VAL A 634 30.19 -31.33 27.42
CA VAL A 634 30.92 -30.29 26.67
C VAL A 634 32.37 -30.18 27.15
N ALA A 635 32.63 -30.35 28.44
CA ALA A 635 33.99 -30.29 28.99
C ALA A 635 34.87 -31.42 28.45
N GLU A 636 34.35 -32.64 28.49
CA GLU A 636 35.01 -33.82 27.94
C GLU A 636 35.22 -33.69 26.42
N LEU A 637 34.23 -33.14 25.73
CA LEU A 637 34.29 -32.92 24.28
C LEU A 637 35.41 -31.93 23.91
N LEU A 638 35.59 -30.86 24.68
CA LEU A 638 36.70 -29.92 24.50
C LEU A 638 38.06 -30.58 24.77
N GLU A 639 38.18 -31.38 25.83
CA GLU A 639 39.43 -32.10 26.15
C GLU A 639 39.81 -33.07 25.02
N ARG A 640 38.85 -33.80 24.44
CA ARG A 640 39.07 -34.68 23.29
C ARG A 640 39.45 -33.91 22.02
N LEU A 641 38.99 -32.67 21.87
CA LEU A 641 39.43 -31.76 20.80
C LEU A 641 40.78 -31.08 21.10
N GLY A 642 41.42 -31.41 22.23
CA GLY A 642 42.72 -30.87 22.62
C GLY A 642 42.67 -29.44 23.15
N VAL A 643 41.49 -28.98 23.60
CA VAL A 643 41.24 -27.60 24.03
C VAL A 643 40.87 -27.56 25.51
N SER A 644 41.56 -26.72 26.30
CA SER A 644 41.26 -26.59 27.72
C SER A 644 39.97 -25.79 27.96
N PRO A 645 38.99 -26.31 28.72
CA PRO A 645 37.79 -25.57 29.13
C PRO A 645 38.11 -24.30 29.95
N THR A 646 39.29 -24.21 30.58
CA THR A 646 39.68 -23.02 31.38
C THR A 646 39.91 -21.76 30.54
N LEU A 647 40.10 -21.91 29.23
CA LEU A 647 40.23 -20.80 28.28
C LEU A 647 38.87 -20.30 27.75
N ALA A 648 37.76 -20.79 28.31
CA ALA A 648 36.43 -20.47 27.85
C ALA A 648 36.10 -18.97 27.92
N GLU A 649 35.66 -18.44 26.78
CA GLU A 649 34.97 -17.17 26.68
C GLU A 649 33.46 -17.38 26.87
N LYS A 650 32.96 -16.85 27.99
CA LYS A 650 31.59 -16.99 28.45
C LYS A 650 30.62 -16.03 27.74
N ARG A 651 31.10 -14.88 27.29
CA ARG A 651 30.30 -13.85 26.60
C ARG A 651 29.80 -14.32 25.24
N GLU A 652 28.62 -13.86 24.84
CA GLU A 652 28.11 -14.07 23.47
C GLU A 652 28.88 -13.19 22.47
N TYR A 653 28.93 -13.57 21.19
CA TYR A 653 29.64 -12.77 20.18
C TYR A 653 29.16 -11.32 20.10
N VAL A 654 27.87 -11.06 20.31
CA VAL A 654 27.32 -9.70 20.35
C VAL A 654 27.81 -8.90 21.56
N GLU A 655 28.13 -9.55 22.67
CA GLU A 655 28.71 -8.89 23.86
C GLU A 655 30.22 -8.68 23.70
N LEU A 656 30.90 -9.62 23.02
CA LEU A 656 32.29 -9.42 22.61
C LEU A 656 32.41 -8.26 21.63
N ALA A 657 31.40 -8.05 20.79
CA ALA A 657 31.36 -6.97 19.82
C ALA A 657 31.16 -5.59 20.45
N THR A 658 30.54 -5.52 21.64
CA THR A 658 30.27 -4.26 22.35
C THR A 658 31.19 -3.99 23.53
N ALA A 659 32.04 -4.96 23.92
CA ALA A 659 33.00 -4.77 25.00
C ALA A 659 34.05 -3.70 24.62
N PRO A 660 34.47 -2.83 25.57
CA PRO A 660 35.63 -1.97 25.35
C PRO A 660 36.84 -2.85 25.05
N GLN A 661 37.52 -2.59 23.93
CA GLN A 661 38.72 -3.33 23.51
C GLN A 661 39.92 -3.01 24.39
#